data_AF-A0A1H6BUM0-F1
#
_entry.id   AF-A0A1H6BUM0-F1
#
_cell.length_a   1.000
_cell.length_b   1.000
_cell.length_c   1.000
_cell.angle_alpha   90.00
_cell.angle_beta   90.00
_cell.angle_gamma   90.00
#
_symmetry.space_group_name_H-M   'P 1'
#
loop_
_entity.id
_entity.type
_entity.pdbx_description
1 polymer ?
#
loop_
_entity_poly.entity_id
_entity_poly.type
_entity_poly.pdbx_seq_one_letter_code
_entity_poly.pdbx_strand_id
1 'polypeptide(L)'
;MAIGLTEEHEALAESVRGFAERNISPQVVRTALDADTETRPAFWPALADQGLLGLHLAEEHGGQGFGLLELAVALEELGRAAAPGPFLPTVLASAAISACGNAKARAELLPVLADGSRTAALSPVSGLSGRRESGDLIVTGAAEPVLGALLADVIVLPVSTDQGEEWIAVDAADLTVTALPSLDKVRRVAKVEAADVVVPADRVLDGLEGSRVSALAAVLLGAEAAGAASWCVTTAAEYAKVREQFGRPIGQFQGVKHKAARMLIALEQTRAAVWDAARALDDEPGPQVEFAVSVAGTIAPDATVQIARDCIQILGGIGFTWEHDAHIYLRRVLTLRALVGAAKDWAPAVARLALDGHRRPVELELDDDTQPLRERIRAEIAELAAIEDKTALHTKMGDEGWTVPHFPQPWGRGAGPVEQILIQQELKAAGVRAPNLVIGAWLVPSLVAYGTEEQKERFLRPTLRGQMVWCQLFSEPGAGSDLASLSMKAERVEGGWKLTGQKIWTSVAHVAEWGFCIARTDPDAPKHEGITYFLVDMKAEGVDVRPLRELTGDALFNEVFLDGVFVPDDRVVGKVNEGWKVTRNTLSNERVSLSTGGGLGMGVPELLKFFEGAELDPVAAVEVGKLIAQGQSIDLLGLRTTLKQLNGVEPGAEASVRKLLGVQFNQDVADYCWASQGATAGTEVPMDRSGIVARAMLFSRAMTIYGGTTEVQLNIIGERLLGLPRDPEPGK
;
A
#
# COMPACT_ATOMS: atom_id res chain seq x y z
N MET A 1 -3.38 -1.52 -8.36
CA MET A 1 -2.50 -0.63 -9.14
C MET A 1 -1.27 -1.41 -9.58
N ALA A 2 -0.69 -1.19 -10.76
CA ALA A 2 0.62 -1.77 -11.15
C ALA A 2 1.76 -1.06 -10.42
N ILE A 3 3.02 -1.54 -10.48
CA ILE A 3 4.18 -0.87 -9.89
C ILE A 3 4.30 0.57 -10.43
N GLY A 4 4.25 0.71 -11.75
CA GLY A 4 4.27 2.01 -12.44
C GLY A 4 2.96 2.79 -12.30
N LEU A 5 3.04 4.12 -12.34
CA LEU A 5 1.93 5.03 -12.02
C LEU A 5 1.64 6.13 -13.05
N THR A 6 2.61 6.46 -13.90
CA THR A 6 2.47 7.50 -14.93
C THR A 6 1.90 6.90 -16.22
N GLU A 7 1.42 7.74 -17.14
CA GLU A 7 0.94 7.29 -18.44
C GLU A 7 2.04 6.53 -19.23
N GLU A 8 3.28 7.00 -19.15
CA GLU A 8 4.44 6.33 -19.77
C GLU A 8 4.67 4.93 -19.18
N HIS A 9 4.59 4.79 -17.86
CA HIS A 9 4.67 3.48 -17.22
C HIS A 9 3.52 2.55 -17.64
N GLU A 10 2.30 3.07 -17.75
CA GLU A 10 1.14 2.29 -18.18
C GLU A 10 1.28 1.84 -19.64
N ALA A 11 1.78 2.71 -20.51
CA ALA A 11 2.10 2.38 -21.91
C ALA A 11 3.21 1.32 -22.02
N LEU A 12 4.27 1.43 -21.20
CA LEU A 12 5.32 0.42 -21.12
C LEU A 12 4.76 -0.92 -20.66
N ALA A 13 3.97 -0.94 -19.58
CA ALA A 13 3.34 -2.16 -19.08
C ALA A 13 2.43 -2.82 -20.13
N GLU A 14 1.63 -2.02 -20.85
CA GLU A 14 0.78 -2.52 -21.93
C GLU A 14 1.61 -3.11 -23.09
N SER A 15 2.71 -2.46 -23.47
CA SER A 15 3.62 -2.95 -24.50
C SER A 15 4.24 -4.30 -24.12
N VAL A 16 4.78 -4.41 -22.89
CA VAL A 16 5.40 -5.64 -22.38
C VAL A 16 4.36 -6.75 -22.21
N ARG A 17 3.16 -6.43 -21.72
CA ARG A 17 2.06 -7.40 -21.62
C ARG A 17 1.66 -7.93 -22.99
N GLY A 18 1.47 -7.04 -23.97
CA GLY A 18 1.14 -7.43 -25.33
C GLY A 18 2.26 -8.27 -25.96
N PHE A 19 3.53 -7.97 -25.67
CA PHE A 19 4.65 -8.83 -26.05
C PHE A 19 4.53 -10.23 -25.43
N ALA A 20 4.31 -10.30 -24.12
CA ALA A 20 4.23 -11.56 -23.37
C ALA A 20 3.06 -12.43 -23.84
N GLU A 21 1.88 -11.84 -24.08
CA GLU A 21 0.72 -12.56 -24.62
C GLU A 21 0.97 -13.19 -26.00
N ARG A 22 1.77 -12.52 -26.85
CA ARG A 22 2.11 -13.03 -28.19
C ARG A 22 3.20 -14.10 -28.17
N ASN A 23 4.20 -13.96 -27.29
CA ASN A 23 5.45 -14.74 -27.37
C ASN A 23 5.62 -15.76 -26.23
N ILE A 24 4.93 -15.57 -25.10
CA ILE A 24 5.07 -16.35 -23.87
C ILE A 24 3.71 -16.96 -23.51
N SER A 25 3.17 -17.75 -24.45
CA SER A 25 1.92 -18.46 -24.20
C SER A 25 2.07 -19.50 -23.07
N PRO A 26 0.97 -19.93 -22.42
CA PRO A 26 1.02 -21.02 -21.44
C PRO A 26 1.72 -22.28 -21.97
N GLN A 27 1.58 -22.58 -23.27
CA GLN A 27 2.26 -23.71 -23.90
C GLN A 27 3.79 -23.57 -23.89
N VAL A 28 4.32 -22.34 -24.07
CA VAL A 28 5.77 -22.08 -24.00
C VAL A 28 6.28 -22.33 -22.59
N VAL A 29 5.58 -21.82 -21.58
CA VAL A 29 5.92 -22.02 -20.16
C VAL A 29 5.85 -23.52 -19.80
N ARG A 30 4.82 -24.23 -20.26
CA ARG A 30 4.65 -25.67 -20.06
C ARG A 30 5.74 -26.50 -20.73
N THR A 31 6.11 -26.14 -21.95
CA THR A 31 7.21 -26.80 -22.66
C THR A 31 8.53 -26.62 -21.91
N ALA A 32 8.79 -25.45 -21.35
CA ALA A 32 9.96 -25.21 -20.48
C ALA A 32 9.89 -26.00 -19.17
N LEU A 33 8.70 -26.11 -18.56
CA LEU A 33 8.46 -26.88 -17.33
C LEU A 33 8.79 -28.38 -17.49
N ASP A 34 8.41 -28.96 -18.64
CA ASP A 34 8.56 -30.39 -18.93
C ASP A 34 9.90 -30.74 -19.59
N ALA A 35 10.69 -29.74 -20.01
CA ALA A 35 11.99 -29.96 -20.62
C ALA A 35 13.00 -30.60 -19.64
N ASP A 36 13.90 -31.45 -20.14
CA ASP A 36 14.97 -32.04 -19.33
C ASP A 36 16.15 -31.07 -19.13
N THR A 37 16.33 -30.11 -20.04
CA THR A 37 17.39 -29.11 -20.03
C THR A 37 16.81 -27.72 -20.26
N GLU A 38 17.40 -26.70 -19.64
CA GLU A 38 17.03 -25.31 -19.91
C GLU A 38 17.74 -24.82 -21.19
N THR A 39 17.01 -24.11 -22.06
CA THR A 39 17.54 -23.51 -23.29
C THR A 39 17.11 -22.06 -23.40
N ARG A 40 17.90 -21.24 -24.09
CA ARG A 40 17.54 -19.84 -24.37
C ARG A 40 16.17 -19.80 -25.08
N PRO A 41 15.17 -19.05 -24.57
CA PRO A 41 13.84 -19.01 -25.17
C PRO A 41 13.87 -18.46 -26.60
N ALA A 42 13.02 -18.98 -27.48
CA ALA A 42 12.94 -18.52 -28.87
C ALA A 42 12.56 -17.03 -29.02
N PHE A 43 11.88 -16.46 -28.02
CA PHE A 43 11.51 -15.04 -27.98
C PHE A 43 12.63 -14.12 -27.48
N TRP A 44 13.80 -14.65 -27.11
CA TRP A 44 14.91 -13.85 -26.58
C TRP A 44 15.37 -12.73 -27.52
N PRO A 45 15.59 -12.95 -28.84
CA PRO A 45 15.95 -11.86 -29.74
C PRO A 45 14.87 -10.76 -29.78
N ALA A 46 13.60 -11.13 -29.68
CA ALA A 46 12.51 -10.17 -29.69
C ALA A 46 12.42 -9.32 -28.41
N LEU A 47 12.94 -9.80 -27.26
CA LEU A 47 13.13 -8.96 -26.07
C LEU A 47 14.21 -7.90 -26.31
N ALA A 48 15.31 -8.30 -26.96
CA ALA A 48 16.41 -7.40 -27.32
C ALA A 48 15.98 -6.35 -28.37
N ASP A 49 15.27 -6.77 -29.41
CA ASP A 49 14.75 -5.88 -30.46
C ASP A 49 13.78 -4.82 -29.90
N GLN A 50 13.09 -5.12 -28.80
CA GLN A 50 12.24 -4.15 -28.07
C GLN A 50 13.03 -3.27 -27.08
N GLY A 51 14.34 -3.47 -26.95
CA GLY A 51 15.19 -2.72 -26.02
C GLY A 51 15.01 -3.08 -24.55
N LEU A 52 14.25 -4.14 -24.23
CA LEU A 52 13.88 -4.45 -22.84
C LEU A 52 15.06 -4.92 -21.98
N LEU A 53 16.09 -5.51 -22.59
CA LEU A 53 17.29 -5.98 -21.89
C LEU A 53 18.22 -4.85 -21.44
N GLY A 54 18.19 -3.71 -22.13
CA GLY A 54 18.98 -2.52 -21.83
C GLY A 54 18.15 -1.35 -21.28
N LEU A 55 16.94 -1.61 -20.79
CA LEU A 55 15.99 -0.56 -20.42
C LEU A 55 16.57 0.42 -19.38
N HIS A 56 17.22 -0.11 -18.34
CA HIS A 56 17.86 0.63 -17.24
C HIS A 56 19.30 1.09 -17.52
N LEU A 57 19.83 0.80 -18.71
CA LEU A 57 21.21 1.10 -19.07
C LEU A 57 21.29 2.42 -19.83
N ALA A 58 22.37 3.16 -19.64
CA ALA A 58 22.64 4.38 -20.39
C ALA A 58 22.75 4.12 -21.90
N GLU A 59 22.32 5.10 -22.71
CA GLU A 59 22.36 5.00 -24.17
C GLU A 59 23.78 4.77 -24.71
N GLU A 60 24.82 5.31 -24.04
CA GLU A 60 26.23 5.11 -24.40
C GLU A 60 26.69 3.65 -24.32
N HIS A 61 25.93 2.81 -23.62
CA HIS A 61 26.15 1.37 -23.49
C HIS A 61 25.11 0.56 -24.27
N GLY A 62 24.39 1.17 -25.22
CA GLY A 62 23.36 0.51 -26.03
C GLY A 62 22.03 0.31 -25.31
N GLY A 63 21.82 0.96 -24.16
CA GLY A 63 20.57 0.93 -23.42
C GLY A 63 19.54 1.95 -23.91
N GLN A 64 18.45 2.10 -23.15
CA GLN A 64 17.35 3.03 -23.44
C GLN A 64 17.36 4.28 -22.55
N GLY A 65 18.26 4.36 -21.57
CA GLY A 65 18.39 5.53 -20.69
C GLY A 65 17.28 5.69 -19.64
N PHE A 66 16.41 4.71 -19.46
CA PHE A 66 15.44 4.70 -18.35
C PHE A 66 16.09 4.23 -17.05
N GLY A 67 15.31 4.16 -15.96
CA GLY A 67 15.78 3.77 -14.64
C GLY A 67 15.39 2.35 -14.24
N LEU A 68 15.63 2.04 -12.96
CA LEU A 68 15.25 0.76 -12.37
C LEU A 68 13.73 0.63 -12.20
N LEU A 69 13.00 1.75 -12.15
CA LEU A 69 11.55 1.73 -12.07
C LEU A 69 10.90 1.19 -13.36
N GLU A 70 11.34 1.66 -14.54
CA GLU A 70 10.85 1.13 -15.82
C GLU A 70 11.21 -0.35 -15.97
N LEU A 71 12.41 -0.75 -15.54
CA LEU A 71 12.78 -2.17 -15.52
C LEU A 71 11.89 -2.99 -14.59
N ALA A 72 11.54 -2.46 -13.41
CA ALA A 72 10.61 -3.10 -12.49
C ALA A 72 9.20 -3.26 -13.10
N VAL A 73 8.73 -2.27 -13.88
CA VAL A 73 7.46 -2.38 -14.62
C VAL A 73 7.51 -3.51 -15.65
N ALA A 74 8.60 -3.62 -16.42
CA ALA A 74 8.77 -4.71 -17.38
C ALA A 74 8.84 -6.09 -16.68
N LEU A 75 9.57 -6.18 -15.57
CA LEU A 75 9.68 -7.41 -14.77
C LEU A 75 8.35 -7.84 -14.15
N GLU A 76 7.51 -6.89 -13.76
CA GLU A 76 6.17 -7.21 -13.26
C GLU A 76 5.33 -7.94 -14.32
N GLU A 77 5.32 -7.44 -15.56
CA GLU A 77 4.54 -8.06 -16.65
C GLU A 77 5.14 -9.40 -17.10
N LEU A 78 6.47 -9.51 -17.17
CA LEU A 78 7.14 -10.79 -17.48
C LEU A 78 6.96 -11.81 -16.35
N GLY A 79 6.97 -11.38 -15.09
CA GLY A 79 6.67 -12.21 -13.93
C GLY A 79 5.23 -12.72 -13.93
N ARG A 80 4.28 -11.87 -14.36
CA ARG A 80 2.87 -12.26 -14.55
C ARG A 80 2.73 -13.36 -15.61
N ALA A 81 3.54 -13.33 -16.66
CA ALA A 81 3.58 -14.36 -17.70
C ALA A 81 4.42 -15.60 -17.33
N ALA A 82 5.02 -15.65 -16.13
CA ALA A 82 5.96 -16.68 -15.71
C ALA A 82 7.09 -16.92 -16.73
N ALA A 83 7.60 -15.84 -17.33
CA ALA A 83 8.58 -15.91 -18.42
C ALA A 83 9.76 -16.85 -18.09
N PRO A 84 10.07 -17.83 -18.97
CA PRO A 84 11.26 -18.67 -18.83
C PRO A 84 12.53 -17.91 -19.26
N GLY A 85 13.68 -18.49 -18.91
CA GLY A 85 14.98 -18.04 -19.39
C GLY A 85 15.60 -16.88 -18.61
N PRO A 86 16.65 -16.25 -19.19
CA PRO A 86 17.64 -15.51 -18.42
C PRO A 86 17.38 -14.01 -18.35
N PHE A 87 16.15 -13.52 -18.57
CA PHE A 87 15.86 -12.08 -18.56
C PHE A 87 16.24 -11.45 -17.21
N LEU A 88 15.61 -11.90 -16.11
CA LEU A 88 15.91 -11.37 -14.78
C LEU A 88 17.39 -11.55 -14.39
N PRO A 89 18.01 -12.74 -14.52
CA PRO A 89 19.45 -12.89 -14.25
C PRO A 89 20.34 -11.92 -15.03
N THR A 90 20.01 -11.68 -16.31
CA THR A 90 20.82 -10.81 -17.19
C THR A 90 20.67 -9.34 -16.82
N VAL A 91 19.44 -8.87 -16.58
CA VAL A 91 19.21 -7.47 -16.19
C VAL A 91 19.72 -7.17 -14.78
N LEU A 92 19.68 -8.15 -13.86
CA LEU A 92 20.29 -8.01 -12.54
C LEU A 92 21.83 -7.90 -12.63
N ALA A 93 22.46 -8.77 -13.40
CA ALA A 93 23.92 -8.73 -13.60
C ALA A 93 24.37 -7.44 -14.29
N SER A 94 23.67 -7.00 -15.35
CA SER A 94 23.99 -5.75 -16.03
C SER A 94 23.72 -4.52 -15.16
N ALA A 95 22.68 -4.52 -14.30
CA ALA A 95 22.48 -3.45 -13.33
C ALA A 95 23.65 -3.37 -12.32
N ALA A 96 24.16 -4.51 -11.85
CA ALA A 96 25.33 -4.56 -10.98
C ALA A 96 26.61 -4.08 -11.68
N ILE A 97 26.85 -4.51 -12.92
CA ILE A 97 27.99 -4.03 -13.74
C ILE A 97 27.86 -2.52 -13.99
N SER A 98 26.67 -2.01 -14.28
CA SER A 98 26.43 -0.58 -14.49
C SER A 98 26.75 0.25 -13.25
N ALA A 99 26.52 -0.30 -12.06
CA ALA A 99 26.79 0.35 -10.78
C ALA A 99 28.27 0.34 -10.35
N CYS A 100 29.16 -0.37 -11.05
CA CYS A 100 30.59 -0.39 -10.72
C CYS A 100 31.36 0.80 -11.32
N GLY A 101 32.52 1.09 -10.75
CA GLY A 101 33.46 2.11 -11.21
C GLY A 101 34.36 1.69 -12.37
N ASN A 102 34.36 0.40 -12.75
CA ASN A 102 35.22 -0.09 -13.83
C ASN A 102 34.65 0.26 -15.22
N ALA A 103 35.16 1.36 -15.79
CA ALA A 103 34.72 1.85 -17.11
C ALA A 103 34.94 0.85 -18.25
N LYS A 104 36.02 0.04 -18.19
CA LYS A 104 36.31 -0.95 -19.24
C LYS A 104 35.34 -2.12 -19.18
N ALA A 105 35.07 -2.64 -17.98
CA ALA A 105 34.06 -3.68 -17.78
C ALA A 105 32.68 -3.23 -18.31
N ARG A 106 32.27 -2.00 -17.99
CA ARG A 106 31.01 -1.42 -18.49
C ARG A 106 30.97 -1.31 -20.01
N ALA A 107 32.01 -0.72 -20.61
CA ALA A 107 32.08 -0.52 -22.06
C ALA A 107 32.10 -1.83 -22.86
N GLU A 108 32.68 -2.90 -22.33
CA GLU A 108 32.76 -4.20 -23.02
C GLU A 108 31.53 -5.09 -22.77
N LEU A 109 31.00 -5.12 -21.54
CA LEU A 109 29.98 -6.09 -21.15
C LEU A 109 28.57 -5.54 -21.34
N LEU A 110 28.30 -4.27 -21.07
CA LEU A 110 26.93 -3.75 -21.11
C LEU A 110 26.30 -3.78 -22.51
N PRO A 111 26.99 -3.39 -23.60
CA PRO A 111 26.39 -3.41 -24.95
C PRO A 111 25.93 -4.79 -25.39
N VAL A 112 26.76 -5.82 -25.15
CA VAL A 112 26.45 -7.21 -25.54
C VAL A 112 25.39 -7.87 -24.66
N LEU A 113 25.16 -7.35 -23.46
CA LEU A 113 24.04 -7.76 -22.60
C LEU A 113 22.75 -7.02 -22.98
N ALA A 114 22.85 -5.75 -23.36
CA ALA A 114 21.73 -4.93 -23.80
C ALA A 114 21.15 -5.40 -25.14
N ASP A 115 21.99 -5.78 -26.11
CA ASP A 115 21.56 -6.32 -27.41
C ASP A 115 21.20 -7.81 -27.37
N GLY A 116 21.38 -8.46 -26.22
CA GLY A 116 21.05 -9.86 -26.00
C GLY A 116 21.93 -10.87 -26.76
N SER A 117 23.04 -10.44 -27.38
CA SER A 117 24.02 -11.34 -27.99
C SER A 117 24.65 -12.25 -26.94
N ARG A 118 24.91 -11.70 -25.74
CA ARG A 118 25.32 -12.41 -24.54
C ARG A 118 24.26 -12.33 -23.44
N THR A 119 24.24 -13.33 -22.59
CA THR A 119 23.41 -13.41 -21.37
C THR A 119 24.29 -13.37 -20.13
N ALA A 120 23.71 -12.99 -19.00
CA ALA A 120 24.44 -12.98 -17.73
C ALA A 120 23.64 -13.58 -16.57
N ALA A 121 24.37 -13.99 -15.54
CA ALA A 121 23.84 -14.36 -14.25
C ALA A 121 24.64 -13.68 -13.13
N LEU A 122 24.01 -13.52 -11.98
CA LEU A 122 24.65 -12.97 -10.79
C LEU A 122 24.35 -13.89 -9.60
N SER A 123 25.37 -14.15 -8.78
CA SER A 123 25.18 -14.82 -7.49
C SER A 123 25.22 -13.80 -6.35
N PRO A 124 24.18 -13.71 -5.50
CA PRO A 124 24.22 -12.85 -4.31
C PRO A 124 25.05 -13.46 -3.16
N VAL A 125 25.40 -14.74 -3.26
CA VAL A 125 26.15 -15.49 -2.24
C VAL A 125 27.29 -16.27 -2.89
N SER A 126 28.43 -16.37 -2.22
CA SER A 126 29.59 -17.05 -2.77
C SER A 126 30.50 -17.63 -1.69
N GLY A 127 31.03 -18.82 -1.94
CA GLY A 127 32.14 -19.43 -1.21
C GLY A 127 33.47 -19.32 -1.97
N LEU A 128 33.59 -18.37 -2.90
CA LEU A 128 34.82 -18.10 -3.65
C LEU A 128 35.81 -17.27 -2.82
N SER A 129 37.07 -17.63 -2.90
CA SER A 129 38.19 -16.86 -2.35
C SER A 129 39.15 -16.46 -3.47
N GLY A 130 39.78 -15.29 -3.29
CA GLY A 130 40.66 -14.68 -4.26
C GLY A 130 42.01 -14.34 -3.65
N ARG A 131 43.08 -14.51 -4.42
CA ARG A 131 44.42 -14.01 -4.10
C ARG A 131 44.97 -13.22 -5.27
N ARG A 132 45.60 -12.07 -5.01
CA ARG A 132 46.23 -11.27 -6.07
C ARG A 132 47.61 -11.81 -6.41
N GLU A 133 47.86 -12.08 -7.69
CA GLU A 133 49.17 -12.46 -8.22
C GLU A 133 49.50 -11.61 -9.45
N SER A 134 50.61 -10.85 -9.40
CA SER A 134 51.05 -9.96 -10.49
C SER A 134 50.00 -8.96 -11.02
N GLY A 135 49.00 -8.60 -10.21
CA GLY A 135 47.95 -7.64 -10.57
C GLY A 135 46.62 -8.28 -10.94
N ASP A 136 46.63 -9.57 -11.29
CA ASP A 136 45.42 -10.34 -11.57
C ASP A 136 44.90 -11.02 -10.30
N LEU A 137 43.61 -11.35 -10.28
CA LEU A 137 42.98 -12.05 -9.17
C LEU A 137 42.81 -13.53 -9.52
N ILE A 138 43.45 -14.43 -8.76
CA ILE A 138 43.28 -15.87 -8.90
C ILE A 138 42.16 -16.33 -7.98
N VAL A 139 41.10 -16.88 -8.55
CA VAL A 139 39.84 -17.19 -7.88
C VAL A 139 39.61 -18.69 -7.81
N THR A 140 39.31 -19.19 -6.61
CA THR A 140 39.01 -20.60 -6.35
C THR A 140 37.81 -20.74 -5.42
N GLY A 141 37.02 -21.79 -5.61
CA GLY A 141 35.89 -22.13 -4.76
C GLY A 141 34.60 -22.30 -5.56
N ALA A 142 33.46 -22.12 -4.91
CA ALA A 142 32.16 -22.28 -5.56
C ALA A 142 31.11 -21.30 -5.06
N ALA A 143 30.20 -20.92 -5.94
CA ALA A 143 28.96 -20.22 -5.62
C ALA A 143 27.76 -21.11 -5.98
N GLU A 144 26.85 -21.30 -5.03
CA GLU A 144 25.60 -22.04 -5.24
C GLU A 144 24.52 -21.59 -4.24
N PRO A 145 23.24 -21.56 -4.65
CA PRO A 145 22.74 -21.70 -6.02
C PRO A 145 22.82 -20.39 -6.82
N VAL A 146 23.16 -20.47 -8.12
CA VAL A 146 23.20 -19.31 -9.04
C VAL A 146 22.08 -19.42 -10.09
N LEU A 147 21.10 -18.50 -10.03
CA LEU A 147 19.95 -18.48 -10.94
C LEU A 147 20.36 -18.09 -12.36
N GLY A 148 19.96 -18.89 -13.35
CA GLY A 148 20.20 -18.61 -14.77
C GLY A 148 21.63 -18.88 -15.25
N ALA A 149 22.54 -19.35 -14.38
CA ALA A 149 23.93 -19.61 -14.75
C ALA A 149 24.10 -20.65 -15.87
N LEU A 150 23.17 -21.60 -16.03
CA LEU A 150 23.20 -22.57 -17.14
C LEU A 150 23.05 -21.94 -18.52
N LEU A 151 22.45 -20.75 -18.58
CA LEU A 151 22.25 -20.01 -19.83
C LEU A 151 23.16 -18.81 -19.93
N ALA A 152 24.00 -18.52 -18.95
CA ALA A 152 24.80 -17.31 -18.88
C ALA A 152 26.09 -17.43 -19.69
N ASP A 153 26.43 -16.39 -20.44
CA ASP A 153 27.74 -16.24 -21.07
C ASP A 153 28.72 -15.53 -20.13
N VAL A 154 28.22 -14.68 -19.21
CA VAL A 154 28.98 -13.95 -18.19
C VAL A 154 28.38 -14.22 -16.81
N ILE A 155 29.21 -14.47 -15.79
CA ILE A 155 28.74 -14.66 -14.41
C ILE A 155 29.40 -13.62 -13.49
N VAL A 156 28.56 -12.87 -12.78
CA VAL A 156 28.97 -11.90 -11.76
C VAL A 156 28.99 -12.57 -10.39
N LEU A 157 30.13 -12.52 -9.71
CA LEU A 157 30.41 -13.30 -8.50
C LEU A 157 31.10 -12.44 -7.42
N PRO A 158 30.69 -12.55 -6.15
CA PRO A 158 31.47 -12.03 -5.04
C PRO A 158 32.63 -12.98 -4.72
N VAL A 159 33.78 -12.41 -4.34
CA VAL A 159 35.01 -13.11 -3.99
C VAL A 159 35.58 -12.54 -2.70
N SER A 160 35.81 -13.40 -1.70
CA SER A 160 36.48 -13.01 -0.47
C SER A 160 38.00 -12.92 -0.69
N THR A 161 38.59 -11.75 -0.46
CA THR A 161 40.04 -11.52 -0.55
C THR A 161 40.61 -11.09 0.81
N ASP A 162 41.92 -10.89 0.89
CA ASP A 162 42.58 -10.28 2.04
C ASP A 162 42.23 -8.79 2.23
N GLN A 163 41.70 -8.15 1.20
CA GLN A 163 41.26 -6.75 1.19
C GLN A 163 39.75 -6.59 1.46
N GLY A 164 39.02 -7.71 1.61
CA GLY A 164 37.58 -7.72 1.79
C GLY A 164 36.85 -8.39 0.62
N GLU A 165 35.55 -8.11 0.49
CA GLU A 165 34.75 -8.58 -0.63
C GLU A 165 35.09 -7.79 -1.90
N GLU A 166 35.43 -8.49 -2.97
CA GLU A 166 35.54 -7.94 -4.32
C GLU A 166 34.53 -8.62 -5.24
N TRP A 167 34.01 -7.88 -6.22
CA TRP A 167 33.08 -8.42 -7.22
C TRP A 167 33.79 -8.56 -8.56
N ILE A 168 33.50 -9.64 -9.28
CA ILE A 168 34.09 -9.93 -10.59
C ILE A 168 33.02 -10.29 -11.62
N ALA A 169 33.33 -10.07 -12.90
CA ALA A 169 32.55 -10.58 -14.02
C ALA A 169 33.43 -11.52 -14.87
N VAL A 170 33.09 -12.80 -14.90
CA VAL A 170 33.91 -13.83 -15.58
C VAL A 170 33.12 -14.49 -16.70
N ASP A 171 33.80 -14.87 -17.78
CA ASP A 171 33.17 -15.64 -18.85
C ASP A 171 32.81 -17.05 -18.32
N ALA A 172 31.57 -17.47 -18.56
CA ALA A 172 31.09 -18.76 -18.05
C ALA A 172 31.90 -19.96 -18.58
N ALA A 173 32.57 -19.80 -19.73
CA ALA A 173 33.45 -20.80 -20.32
C ALA A 173 34.73 -21.07 -19.51
N ASP A 174 35.14 -20.12 -18.66
CA ASP A 174 36.30 -20.27 -17.77
C ASP A 174 35.92 -20.93 -16.43
N LEU A 175 34.63 -21.21 -16.23
CA LEU A 175 34.07 -21.76 -15.01
C LEU A 175 33.49 -23.16 -15.25
N THR A 176 33.37 -23.94 -14.18
CA THR A 176 32.59 -25.18 -14.22
C THR A 176 31.17 -24.89 -13.74
N VAL A 177 30.20 -24.91 -14.65
CA VAL A 177 28.78 -24.68 -14.34
C VAL A 177 28.03 -26.01 -14.32
N THR A 178 27.58 -26.43 -13.14
CA THR A 178 26.89 -27.71 -12.92
C THR A 178 25.41 -27.48 -12.60
N ALA A 179 24.51 -28.07 -13.39
CA ALA A 179 23.08 -27.98 -13.15
C ALA A 179 22.67 -28.58 -11.80
N LEU A 180 21.82 -27.87 -11.05
CA LEU A 180 21.25 -28.35 -9.80
C LEU A 180 19.76 -28.69 -9.96
N PRO A 181 19.24 -29.69 -9.23
CA PRO A 181 17.80 -29.91 -9.14
C PRO A 181 17.08 -28.66 -8.65
N SER A 182 16.31 -28.03 -9.54
CA SER A 182 15.73 -26.71 -9.31
C SER A 182 14.27 -26.81 -8.85
N LEU A 183 13.91 -25.98 -7.86
CA LEU A 183 12.53 -25.90 -7.35
C LEU A 183 11.59 -25.29 -8.40
N ASP A 184 11.99 -24.13 -8.94
CA ASP A 184 11.47 -23.58 -10.17
C ASP A 184 12.08 -24.38 -11.33
N LYS A 185 11.23 -25.03 -12.12
CA LYS A 185 11.65 -25.84 -13.25
C LYS A 185 11.69 -25.07 -14.56
N VAL A 186 11.03 -23.91 -14.58
CA VAL A 186 10.92 -23.01 -15.73
C VAL A 186 12.15 -22.09 -15.79
N ARG A 187 12.87 -21.91 -14.67
CA ARG A 187 14.18 -21.28 -14.59
C ARG A 187 15.05 -21.99 -13.56
N ARG A 188 16.26 -22.37 -13.93
CA ARG A 188 17.07 -23.27 -13.11
C ARG A 188 18.22 -22.56 -12.45
N VAL A 189 18.69 -23.20 -11.39
CA VAL A 189 19.89 -22.82 -10.66
C VAL A 189 21.03 -23.78 -10.97
N ALA A 190 22.26 -23.28 -10.87
CA ALA A 190 23.47 -24.07 -11.01
C ALA A 190 24.43 -23.84 -9.83
N LYS A 191 25.38 -24.75 -9.68
CA LYS A 191 26.63 -24.51 -8.96
C LYS A 191 27.66 -23.98 -9.95
N VAL A 192 28.36 -22.92 -9.58
CA VAL A 192 29.41 -22.30 -10.38
C VAL A 192 30.73 -22.45 -9.63
N GLU A 193 31.71 -23.13 -10.24
CA GLU A 193 33.00 -23.42 -9.61
C GLU A 193 34.15 -22.76 -10.38
N ALA A 194 35.06 -22.16 -9.62
CA ALA A 194 36.33 -21.65 -10.12
C ALA A 194 37.47 -22.51 -9.56
N ALA A 195 38.40 -22.91 -10.42
CA ALA A 195 39.59 -23.67 -10.05
C ALA A 195 40.84 -22.90 -10.51
N ASP A 196 41.33 -22.03 -9.63
CA ASP A 196 42.42 -21.09 -9.88
C ASP A 196 42.22 -20.29 -11.18
N VAL A 197 41.00 -19.78 -11.39
CA VAL A 197 40.66 -18.96 -12.55
C VAL A 197 41.36 -17.62 -12.41
N VAL A 198 42.13 -17.23 -13.42
CA VAL A 198 42.82 -15.94 -13.46
C VAL A 198 41.86 -14.88 -14.00
N VAL A 199 41.51 -13.92 -13.14
CA VAL A 199 40.61 -12.82 -13.46
C VAL A 199 41.44 -11.54 -13.62
N PRO A 200 41.52 -10.99 -14.84
CA PRO A 200 42.26 -9.75 -15.08
C PRO A 200 41.61 -8.56 -14.38
N ALA A 201 42.40 -7.53 -14.09
CA ALA A 201 41.93 -6.32 -13.40
C ALA A 201 40.75 -5.61 -14.12
N ASP A 202 40.64 -5.74 -15.44
CA ASP A 202 39.51 -5.19 -16.22
C ASP A 202 38.20 -5.96 -16.07
N ARG A 203 38.20 -7.10 -15.38
CA ARG A 203 37.04 -7.91 -15.01
C ARG A 203 36.68 -7.81 -13.53
N VAL A 204 37.44 -7.04 -12.74
CA VAL A 204 37.10 -6.69 -11.36
C VAL A 204 36.15 -5.48 -11.37
N LEU A 205 35.00 -5.61 -10.73
CA LEU A 205 33.94 -4.60 -10.68
C LEU A 205 34.19 -3.62 -9.53
N ASP A 206 35.22 -2.78 -9.69
CA ASP A 206 35.67 -1.83 -8.67
C ASP A 206 34.53 -0.99 -8.09
N GLY A 207 34.48 -0.82 -6.77
CA GLY A 207 33.46 0.01 -6.09
C GLY A 207 32.05 -0.58 -6.05
N LEU A 208 31.83 -1.79 -6.57
CA LEU A 208 30.57 -2.51 -6.36
C LEU A 208 30.57 -3.17 -4.98
N GLU A 209 29.58 -2.83 -4.16
CA GLU A 209 29.40 -3.40 -2.83
C GLU A 209 28.27 -4.44 -2.80
N GLY A 210 28.40 -5.48 -1.97
CA GLY A 210 27.34 -6.48 -1.77
C GLY A 210 26.03 -5.89 -1.25
N SER A 211 26.07 -4.75 -0.55
CA SER A 211 24.89 -3.97 -0.14
C SER A 211 24.08 -3.48 -1.35
N ARG A 212 24.76 -2.92 -2.36
CA ARG A 212 24.13 -2.45 -3.61
C ARG A 212 23.58 -3.62 -4.43
N VAL A 213 24.32 -4.74 -4.50
CA VAL A 213 23.83 -5.95 -5.19
C VAL A 213 22.58 -6.52 -4.51
N SER A 214 22.58 -6.60 -3.18
CA SER A 214 21.43 -7.05 -2.40
C SER A 214 20.22 -6.12 -2.62
N ALA A 215 20.45 -4.82 -2.72
CA ALA A 215 19.41 -3.83 -2.98
C ALA A 215 18.80 -3.96 -4.39
N LEU A 216 19.64 -4.12 -5.42
CA LEU A 216 19.20 -4.41 -6.79
C LEU A 216 18.39 -5.72 -6.83
N ALA A 217 18.86 -6.76 -6.14
CA ALA A 217 18.15 -8.02 -6.07
C ALA A 217 16.78 -7.87 -5.39
N ALA A 218 16.69 -7.14 -4.27
CA ALA A 218 15.44 -6.89 -3.56
C ALA A 218 14.37 -6.23 -4.45
N VAL A 219 14.77 -5.26 -5.26
CA VAL A 219 13.85 -4.56 -6.18
C VAL A 219 13.48 -5.43 -7.37
N LEU A 220 14.45 -5.99 -8.10
CA LEU A 220 14.19 -6.68 -9.36
C LEU A 220 13.51 -8.05 -9.15
N LEU A 221 13.93 -8.83 -8.15
CA LEU A 221 13.24 -10.08 -7.79
C LEU A 221 11.86 -9.77 -7.18
N GLY A 222 11.76 -8.69 -6.40
CA GLY A 222 10.49 -8.22 -5.83
C GLY A 222 9.48 -7.82 -6.90
N ALA A 223 9.92 -7.16 -7.96
CA ALA A 223 9.08 -6.76 -9.09
C ALA A 223 8.53 -7.98 -9.86
N GLU A 224 9.39 -8.97 -10.16
CA GLU A 224 8.94 -10.21 -10.79
C GLU A 224 7.97 -10.98 -9.88
N ALA A 225 8.26 -11.05 -8.58
CA ALA A 225 7.39 -11.70 -7.60
C ALA A 225 6.01 -11.01 -7.50
N ALA A 226 5.96 -9.68 -7.62
CA ALA A 226 4.71 -8.91 -7.70
C ALA A 226 3.91 -9.30 -8.95
N GLY A 227 4.57 -9.47 -10.09
CA GLY A 227 3.98 -9.99 -11.32
C GLY A 227 3.33 -11.36 -11.14
N ALA A 228 4.10 -12.30 -10.60
CA ALA A 228 3.64 -13.65 -10.29
C ALA A 228 2.45 -13.65 -9.31
N ALA A 229 2.51 -12.82 -8.27
CA ALA A 229 1.42 -12.63 -7.32
C ALA A 229 0.18 -12.00 -7.97
N SER A 230 0.35 -11.08 -8.93
CA SER A 230 -0.76 -10.49 -9.70
C SER A 230 -1.49 -11.52 -10.54
N TRP A 231 -0.77 -12.46 -11.16
CA TRP A 231 -1.40 -13.60 -11.84
C TRP A 231 -2.19 -14.46 -10.84
N CYS A 232 -1.63 -14.73 -9.66
CA CYS A 232 -2.29 -15.53 -8.62
C CYS A 232 -3.59 -14.90 -8.11
N VAL A 233 -3.59 -13.58 -7.84
CA VAL A 233 -4.79 -12.84 -7.43
C VAL A 233 -5.86 -12.90 -8.52
N THR A 234 -5.48 -12.63 -9.77
CA THR A 234 -6.40 -12.63 -10.91
C THR A 234 -7.02 -14.02 -11.09
N THR A 235 -6.19 -15.06 -11.15
CA THR A 235 -6.63 -16.44 -11.38
C THR A 235 -7.54 -16.95 -10.27
N ALA A 236 -7.21 -16.69 -9.01
CA ALA A 236 -8.05 -17.07 -7.88
C ALA A 236 -9.39 -16.34 -7.90
N ALA A 237 -9.40 -15.05 -8.22
CA ALA A 237 -10.64 -14.27 -8.32
C ALA A 237 -11.53 -14.74 -9.47
N GLU A 238 -10.98 -14.92 -10.68
CA GLU A 238 -11.74 -15.42 -11.83
C GLU A 238 -12.32 -16.81 -11.58
N TYR A 239 -11.53 -17.72 -11.00
CA TYR A 239 -12.05 -19.03 -10.61
C TYR A 239 -13.17 -18.92 -9.58
N ALA A 240 -13.03 -18.04 -8.58
CA ALA A 240 -14.03 -17.85 -7.55
C ALA A 240 -15.35 -17.26 -8.06
N LYS A 241 -15.34 -16.51 -9.18
CA LYS A 241 -16.55 -15.98 -9.83
C LYS A 241 -17.42 -17.07 -10.43
N VAL A 242 -16.82 -18.14 -10.94
CA VAL A 242 -17.51 -19.14 -11.78
C VAL A 242 -17.59 -20.52 -11.15
N ARG A 243 -16.67 -20.88 -10.25
CA ARG A 243 -16.70 -22.20 -9.60
C ARG A 243 -17.87 -22.28 -8.63
N GLU A 244 -18.78 -23.22 -8.85
CA GLU A 244 -19.93 -23.41 -7.96
C GLU A 244 -19.72 -24.53 -6.94
N GLN A 245 -20.13 -24.30 -5.69
CA GLN A 245 -20.32 -25.31 -4.65
C GLN A 245 -21.55 -24.94 -3.81
N PHE A 246 -22.30 -25.96 -3.35
CA PHE A 246 -23.56 -25.76 -2.61
C PHE A 246 -24.55 -24.84 -3.35
N GLY A 247 -24.65 -25.00 -4.68
CA GLY A 247 -25.61 -24.30 -5.53
C GLY A 247 -25.28 -22.84 -5.85
N ARG A 248 -24.05 -22.37 -5.59
CA ARG A 248 -23.65 -20.99 -5.87
C ARG A 248 -22.15 -20.81 -6.10
N PRO A 249 -21.70 -19.72 -6.75
CA PRO A 249 -20.28 -19.41 -6.89
C PRO A 249 -19.54 -19.34 -5.56
N ILE A 250 -18.34 -19.91 -5.49
CA ILE A 250 -17.55 -19.94 -4.26
C ILE A 250 -17.14 -18.53 -3.79
N GLY A 251 -17.06 -17.57 -4.71
CA GLY A 251 -16.82 -16.15 -4.42
C GLY A 251 -17.92 -15.47 -3.60
N GLN A 252 -19.10 -16.10 -3.44
CA GLN A 252 -20.15 -15.60 -2.53
C GLN A 252 -19.95 -16.04 -1.07
N PHE A 253 -19.09 -17.02 -0.80
CA PHE A 253 -18.78 -17.39 0.58
C PHE A 253 -17.75 -16.40 1.11
N GLN A 254 -18.09 -15.69 2.18
CA GLN A 254 -17.21 -14.67 2.78
C GLN A 254 -15.80 -15.20 3.07
N GLY A 255 -15.64 -16.45 3.52
CA GLY A 255 -14.30 -17.03 3.74
C GLY A 255 -13.40 -17.05 2.49
N VAL A 256 -13.96 -17.32 1.31
CA VAL A 256 -13.23 -17.29 0.03
C VAL A 256 -13.03 -15.85 -0.44
N LYS A 257 -14.11 -15.05 -0.40
CA LYS A 257 -14.10 -13.63 -0.80
C LYS A 257 -13.06 -12.83 -0.02
N HIS A 258 -13.04 -12.99 1.30
CA HIS A 258 -12.13 -12.30 2.21
C HIS A 258 -10.68 -12.75 2.00
N LYS A 259 -10.44 -14.04 1.71
CA LYS A 259 -9.10 -14.53 1.36
C LYS A 259 -8.60 -13.87 0.07
N ALA A 260 -9.41 -13.82 -0.98
CA ALA A 260 -9.06 -13.14 -2.22
C ALA A 260 -8.81 -11.64 -2.02
N ALA A 261 -9.65 -10.96 -1.23
CA ALA A 261 -9.46 -9.56 -0.87
C ALA A 261 -8.13 -9.33 -0.13
N ARG A 262 -7.76 -10.20 0.81
CA ARG A 262 -6.45 -10.13 1.50
C ARG A 262 -5.27 -10.37 0.57
N MET A 263 -5.40 -11.26 -0.41
CA MET A 263 -4.37 -11.45 -1.43
C MET A 263 -4.15 -10.16 -2.24
N LEU A 264 -5.22 -9.46 -2.63
CA LEU A 264 -5.12 -8.17 -3.32
C LEU A 264 -4.44 -7.11 -2.43
N ILE A 265 -4.84 -7.01 -1.15
CA ILE A 265 -4.23 -6.06 -0.20
C ILE A 265 -2.71 -6.27 -0.11
N ALA A 266 -2.27 -7.53 0.06
CA ALA A 266 -0.86 -7.87 0.16
C ALA A 266 -0.09 -7.59 -1.15
N LEU A 267 -0.74 -7.78 -2.31
CA LEU A 267 -0.17 -7.42 -3.61
C LEU A 267 0.03 -5.90 -3.73
N GLU A 268 -0.95 -5.09 -3.32
CA GLU A 268 -0.82 -3.64 -3.36
C GLU A 268 0.29 -3.13 -2.43
N GLN A 269 0.46 -3.72 -1.23
CA GLN A 269 1.61 -3.40 -0.34
C GLN A 269 2.95 -3.77 -0.98
N THR A 270 3.03 -4.94 -1.61
CA THR A 270 4.22 -5.41 -2.32
C THR A 270 4.63 -4.41 -3.40
N ARG A 271 3.68 -4.02 -4.25
CA ARG A 271 3.92 -3.05 -5.33
C ARG A 271 4.31 -1.68 -4.80
N ALA A 272 3.68 -1.22 -3.72
CA ALA A 272 4.00 0.06 -3.12
C ALA A 272 5.44 0.10 -2.58
N ALA A 273 5.87 -0.94 -1.88
CA ALA A 273 7.22 -1.02 -1.34
C ALA A 273 8.29 -1.19 -2.44
N VAL A 274 8.06 -2.05 -3.43
CA VAL A 274 8.99 -2.24 -4.57
C VAL A 274 9.10 -0.97 -5.41
N TRP A 275 8.00 -0.25 -5.64
CA TRP A 275 8.00 1.02 -6.35
C TRP A 275 8.84 2.10 -5.66
N ASP A 276 8.71 2.25 -4.34
CA ASP A 276 9.49 3.21 -3.57
C ASP A 276 10.98 2.86 -3.59
N ALA A 277 11.31 1.57 -3.39
CA ALA A 277 12.69 1.09 -3.44
C ALA A 277 13.32 1.25 -4.84
N ALA A 278 12.57 1.01 -5.92
CA ALA A 278 13.05 1.20 -7.28
C ALA A 278 13.44 2.66 -7.54
N ARG A 279 12.58 3.61 -7.15
CA ARG A 279 12.86 5.05 -7.24
C ARG A 279 14.04 5.45 -6.38
N ALA A 280 14.08 4.96 -5.14
CA ALA A 280 15.14 5.31 -4.20
C ALA A 280 16.53 4.86 -4.67
N LEU A 281 16.63 3.81 -5.49
CA LEU A 281 17.92 3.34 -6.01
C LEU A 281 18.52 4.23 -7.10
N ASP A 282 17.73 5.15 -7.66
CA ASP A 282 18.19 6.20 -8.58
C ASP A 282 18.68 7.45 -7.82
N ASP A 283 18.38 7.57 -6.52
CA ASP A 283 18.90 8.62 -5.64
C ASP A 283 20.37 8.38 -5.24
N GLU A 284 21.03 9.40 -4.68
CA GLU A 284 22.37 9.23 -4.07
C GLU A 284 22.35 8.15 -2.97
N PRO A 285 23.33 7.24 -2.94
CA PRO A 285 23.41 6.21 -1.91
C PRO A 285 23.39 6.80 -0.50
N GLY A 286 22.52 6.26 0.36
CA GLY A 286 22.46 6.70 1.74
C GLY A 286 21.43 5.93 2.58
N PRO A 287 21.31 6.27 3.87
CA PRO A 287 20.46 5.55 4.83
C PRO A 287 18.98 5.47 4.42
N GLN A 288 18.46 6.48 3.72
CA GLN A 288 17.06 6.47 3.25
C GLN A 288 16.83 5.50 2.09
N VAL A 289 17.84 5.32 1.21
CA VAL A 289 17.81 4.31 0.14
C VAL A 289 17.85 2.91 0.76
N GLU A 290 18.76 2.69 1.72
CA GLU A 290 18.84 1.45 2.48
C GLU A 290 17.52 1.14 3.21
N PHE A 291 16.86 2.15 3.77
CA PHE A 291 15.57 2.01 4.42
C PHE A 291 14.47 1.57 3.44
N ALA A 292 14.33 2.26 2.30
CA ALA A 292 13.31 1.93 1.29
C ALA A 292 13.49 0.50 0.76
N VAL A 293 14.73 0.11 0.44
CA VAL A 293 15.09 -1.24 0.00
C VAL A 293 14.77 -2.27 1.08
N SER A 294 15.13 -2.00 2.34
CA SER A 294 14.86 -2.91 3.46
C SER A 294 13.36 -3.07 3.72
N VAL A 295 12.55 -2.03 3.50
CA VAL A 295 11.08 -2.12 3.53
C VAL A 295 10.58 -3.04 2.42
N ALA A 296 11.07 -2.90 1.18
CA ALA A 296 10.72 -3.80 0.09
C ALA A 296 11.11 -5.25 0.37
N GLY A 297 12.34 -5.50 0.86
CA GLY A 297 12.82 -6.82 1.27
C GLY A 297 12.08 -7.42 2.46
N THR A 298 11.49 -6.58 3.33
CA THR A 298 10.65 -7.02 4.44
C THR A 298 9.25 -7.45 3.97
N ILE A 299 8.66 -6.73 3.01
CA ILE A 299 7.26 -6.94 2.59
C ILE A 299 7.16 -7.98 1.46
N ALA A 300 7.85 -7.76 0.34
CA ALA A 300 7.60 -8.47 -0.92
C ALA A 300 7.83 -10.00 -0.85
N PRO A 301 8.94 -10.51 -0.28
CA PRO A 301 9.27 -11.93 -0.36
C PRO A 301 8.25 -12.83 0.37
N ASP A 302 7.81 -12.44 1.56
CA ASP A 302 6.86 -13.23 2.35
C ASP A 302 5.42 -13.06 1.83
N ALA A 303 5.02 -11.83 1.46
CA ALA A 303 3.67 -11.55 0.97
C ALA A 303 3.35 -12.32 -0.31
N THR A 304 4.27 -12.34 -1.28
CA THR A 304 4.06 -12.99 -2.58
C THR A 304 3.98 -14.51 -2.47
N VAL A 305 4.75 -15.13 -1.57
CA VAL A 305 4.61 -16.56 -1.24
C VAL A 305 3.25 -16.87 -0.63
N GLN A 306 2.78 -16.04 0.30
CA GLN A 306 1.46 -16.24 0.92
C GLN A 306 0.33 -16.10 -0.10
N ILE A 307 0.42 -15.13 -1.02
CA ILE A 307 -0.53 -14.97 -2.14
C ILE A 307 -0.57 -16.22 -3.02
N ALA A 308 0.59 -16.77 -3.42
CA ALA A 308 0.62 -17.97 -4.25
C ALA A 308 0.03 -19.20 -3.54
N ARG A 309 0.25 -19.34 -2.22
CA ARG A 309 -0.38 -20.39 -1.40
C ARG A 309 -1.90 -20.23 -1.32
N ASP A 310 -2.38 -19.02 -1.10
CA ASP A 310 -3.81 -18.74 -1.01
C ASP A 310 -4.52 -18.89 -2.36
N CYS A 311 -3.83 -18.63 -3.48
CA CYS A 311 -4.33 -18.96 -4.81
C CYS A 311 -4.63 -20.45 -4.96
N ILE A 312 -3.66 -21.31 -4.60
CA ILE A 312 -3.85 -22.77 -4.59
C ILE A 312 -5.00 -23.16 -3.66
N GLN A 313 -5.11 -22.54 -2.48
CA GLN A 313 -6.18 -22.81 -1.54
C GLN A 313 -7.58 -22.48 -2.10
N ILE A 314 -7.72 -21.38 -2.84
CA ILE A 314 -8.99 -20.98 -3.48
C ILE A 314 -9.33 -21.90 -4.66
N LEU A 315 -8.33 -22.28 -5.46
CA LEU A 315 -8.49 -23.24 -6.56
C LEU A 315 -8.88 -24.63 -6.03
N GLY A 316 -8.41 -24.99 -4.84
CA GLY A 316 -8.64 -26.30 -4.23
C GLY A 316 -7.81 -27.38 -4.92
N GLY A 317 -8.41 -28.56 -5.11
CA GLY A 317 -7.71 -29.72 -5.68
C GLY A 317 -7.02 -29.43 -7.02
N ILE A 318 -7.67 -28.69 -7.92
CA ILE A 318 -7.08 -28.36 -9.24
C ILE A 318 -5.80 -27.51 -9.10
N GLY A 319 -5.76 -26.56 -8.16
CA GLY A 319 -4.57 -25.74 -7.93
C GLY A 319 -3.37 -26.50 -7.38
N PHE A 320 -3.60 -27.69 -6.80
CA PHE A 320 -2.56 -28.57 -6.27
C PHE A 320 -2.00 -29.56 -7.31
N THR A 321 -2.66 -29.67 -8.46
CA THR A 321 -2.27 -30.62 -9.52
C THR A 321 -1.10 -30.11 -10.36
N TRP A 322 -0.43 -31.00 -11.09
CA TRP A 322 0.62 -30.59 -12.03
C TRP A 322 0.02 -29.87 -13.24
N GLU A 323 -1.19 -30.24 -13.63
CA GLU A 323 -1.95 -29.80 -14.80
C GLU A 323 -2.36 -28.32 -14.75
N HIS A 324 -2.41 -27.71 -13.55
CA HIS A 324 -2.71 -26.29 -13.39
C HIS A 324 -1.44 -25.45 -13.19
N ASP A 325 -1.38 -24.23 -13.69
CA ASP A 325 -0.13 -23.42 -13.68
C ASP A 325 0.23 -22.87 -12.29
N ALA A 326 -0.69 -22.90 -11.33
CA ALA A 326 -0.51 -22.30 -10.00
C ALA A 326 0.76 -22.77 -9.26
N HIS A 327 1.18 -24.03 -9.46
CA HIS A 327 2.41 -24.52 -8.84
C HIS A 327 3.68 -23.88 -9.45
N ILE A 328 3.64 -23.47 -10.72
CA ILE A 328 4.76 -22.76 -11.38
C ILE A 328 5.00 -21.44 -10.66
N TYR A 329 3.94 -20.67 -10.41
CA TYR A 329 4.00 -19.40 -9.70
C TYR A 329 4.43 -19.58 -8.24
N LEU A 330 3.93 -20.59 -7.53
CA LEU A 330 4.40 -20.87 -6.16
C LEU A 330 5.90 -21.21 -6.13
N ARG A 331 6.38 -22.06 -7.04
CA ARG A 331 7.80 -22.43 -7.14
C ARG A 331 8.66 -21.21 -7.45
N ARG A 332 8.22 -20.39 -8.41
CA ARG A 332 8.84 -19.11 -8.81
C ARG A 332 9.05 -18.20 -7.60
N VAL A 333 7.99 -17.85 -6.87
CA VAL A 333 8.10 -16.93 -5.72
C VAL A 333 8.86 -17.54 -4.53
N LEU A 334 8.80 -18.86 -4.33
CA LEU A 334 9.63 -19.54 -3.31
C LEU A 334 11.12 -19.45 -3.65
N THR A 335 11.48 -19.65 -4.92
CA THR A 335 12.86 -19.49 -5.38
C THR A 335 13.33 -18.05 -5.24
N LEU A 336 12.53 -17.07 -5.66
CA LEU A 336 12.86 -15.65 -5.51
C LEU A 336 13.07 -15.26 -4.04
N ARG A 337 12.16 -15.69 -3.15
CA ARG A 337 12.27 -15.50 -1.70
C ARG A 337 13.53 -16.15 -1.12
N ALA A 338 13.90 -17.33 -1.59
CA ALA A 338 15.09 -18.02 -1.11
C ALA A 338 16.39 -17.30 -1.50
N LEU A 339 16.41 -16.63 -2.67
CA LEU A 339 17.57 -15.89 -3.17
C LEU A 339 17.73 -14.51 -2.54
N VAL A 340 16.62 -13.81 -2.29
CA VAL A 340 16.62 -12.45 -1.73
C VAL A 340 16.61 -12.42 -0.19
N GLY A 341 16.20 -13.51 0.46
CA GLY A 341 15.97 -13.56 1.91
C GLY A 341 14.51 -13.35 2.30
N ALA A 342 14.19 -13.72 3.55
CA ALA A 342 12.88 -13.57 4.15
C ALA A 342 12.75 -12.25 4.92
N ALA A 343 11.54 -11.90 5.34
CA ALA A 343 11.31 -10.64 6.07
C ALA A 343 12.20 -10.46 7.31
N LYS A 344 12.52 -11.56 8.01
CA LYS A 344 13.39 -11.55 9.20
C LYS A 344 14.83 -11.10 8.91
N ASP A 345 15.29 -11.23 7.66
CA ASP A 345 16.65 -10.90 7.25
C ASP A 345 16.78 -9.40 6.94
N TRP A 346 15.67 -8.73 6.60
CA TRP A 346 15.60 -7.31 6.24
C TRP A 346 15.05 -6.41 7.36
N ALA A 347 14.09 -6.90 8.12
CA ALA A 347 13.38 -6.12 9.14
C ALA A 347 14.31 -5.46 10.19
N PRO A 348 15.39 -6.10 10.68
CA PRO A 348 16.30 -5.45 11.63
C PRO A 348 16.93 -4.15 11.09
N ALA A 349 17.24 -4.09 9.79
CA ALA A 349 17.77 -2.87 9.17
C ALA A 349 16.72 -1.76 9.14
N VAL A 350 15.45 -2.10 8.85
CA VAL A 350 14.32 -1.16 8.93
C VAL A 350 14.20 -0.56 10.33
N ALA A 351 14.26 -1.40 11.38
CA ALA A 351 14.17 -0.95 12.77
C ALA A 351 15.31 0.00 13.14
N ARG A 352 16.56 -0.41 12.88
CA ARG A 352 17.76 0.38 13.15
C ARG A 352 17.70 1.74 12.46
N LEU A 353 17.53 1.75 11.14
CA LEU A 353 17.51 2.98 10.34
C LEU A 353 16.40 3.94 10.80
N ALA A 354 15.22 3.42 11.11
CA ALA A 354 14.12 4.27 11.54
C ALA A 354 14.31 4.85 12.95
N LEU A 355 14.88 4.08 13.88
CA LEU A 355 15.21 4.56 15.23
C LEU A 355 16.36 5.58 15.20
N ASP A 356 17.28 5.45 14.25
CA ASP A 356 18.35 6.42 13.98
C ASP A 356 17.83 7.68 13.23
N GLY A 357 16.53 7.74 12.91
CA GLY A 357 15.90 8.89 12.24
C GLY A 357 16.03 8.90 10.71
N HIS A 358 16.52 7.82 10.10
CA HIS A 358 16.76 7.68 8.66
C HIS A 358 15.56 7.14 7.86
N ARG A 359 14.34 7.46 8.29
CA ARG A 359 13.14 7.13 7.49
C ARG A 359 13.11 7.92 6.19
N ARG A 360 12.58 7.30 5.14
CA ARG A 360 12.27 7.98 3.88
C ARG A 360 10.94 8.76 4.01
N PRO A 361 10.94 10.09 3.82
CA PRO A 361 9.70 10.86 3.80
C PRO A 361 8.79 10.39 2.66
N VAL A 362 7.50 10.25 2.94
CA VAL A 362 6.50 9.94 1.92
C VAL A 362 5.79 11.23 1.54
N GLU A 363 6.39 11.96 0.60
CA GLU A 363 5.90 13.26 0.14
C GLU A 363 5.76 13.26 -1.39
N LEU A 364 4.86 14.11 -1.88
CA LEU A 364 4.75 14.33 -3.31
C LEU A 364 5.92 15.20 -3.75
N GLU A 365 6.79 14.65 -4.60
CA GLU A 365 7.74 15.47 -5.37
C GLU A 365 6.95 16.29 -6.37
N LEU A 366 7.14 17.60 -6.30
CA LEU A 366 6.42 18.55 -7.11
C LEU A 366 7.43 19.30 -7.97
N ASP A 367 7.12 19.41 -9.26
CA ASP A 367 8.00 20.02 -10.26
C ASP A 367 8.26 21.50 -9.97
N ASP A 368 9.35 22.03 -10.56
CA ASP A 368 9.75 23.44 -10.42
C ASP A 368 8.62 24.43 -10.77
N ASP A 369 7.71 24.05 -11.68
CA ASP A 369 6.55 24.83 -12.09
C ASP A 369 5.56 25.09 -10.94
N THR A 370 5.63 24.31 -9.86
CA THR A 370 4.77 24.47 -8.67
C THR A 370 5.38 25.41 -7.62
N GLN A 371 6.65 25.79 -7.74
CA GLN A 371 7.33 26.65 -6.77
C GLN A 371 6.65 28.02 -6.60
N PRO A 372 6.22 28.73 -7.67
CA PRO A 372 5.52 30.02 -7.51
C PRO A 372 4.22 29.87 -6.72
N LEU A 373 3.49 28.75 -6.92
CA LEU A 373 2.27 28.45 -6.17
C LEU A 373 2.59 28.17 -4.69
N ARG A 374 3.63 27.38 -4.43
CA ARG A 374 4.10 27.07 -3.07
C ARG A 374 4.54 28.33 -2.31
N GLU A 375 5.30 29.21 -2.95
CA GLU A 375 5.74 30.48 -2.35
C GLU A 375 4.56 31.38 -1.98
N ARG A 376 3.56 31.48 -2.87
CA ARG A 376 2.31 32.21 -2.58
C ARG A 376 1.60 31.61 -1.35
N ILE A 377 1.40 30.29 -1.34
CA ILE A 377 0.75 29.58 -0.23
C ILE A 377 1.52 29.79 1.07
N ARG A 378 2.85 29.69 1.03
CA ARG A 378 3.73 29.91 2.19
C ARG A 378 3.60 31.33 2.73
N ALA A 379 3.57 32.34 1.86
CA ALA A 379 3.41 33.73 2.27
C ALA A 379 2.05 33.96 2.97
N GLU A 380 0.97 33.42 2.42
CA GLU A 380 -0.35 33.52 3.03
C GLU A 380 -0.44 32.75 4.37
N ILE A 381 0.20 31.58 4.46
CA ILE A 381 0.26 30.79 5.71
C ILE A 381 1.13 31.49 6.77
N ALA A 382 2.15 32.26 6.39
CA ALA A 382 2.93 33.04 7.35
C ALA A 382 2.06 34.08 8.07
N GLU A 383 1.04 34.64 7.42
CA GLU A 383 0.05 35.50 8.07
C GLU A 383 -0.80 34.72 9.10
N LEU A 384 -1.18 33.47 8.80
CA LEU A 384 -1.88 32.61 9.76
C LEU A 384 -0.98 32.26 10.94
N ALA A 385 0.29 31.95 10.69
CA ALA A 385 1.27 31.58 11.72
C ALA A 385 1.55 32.73 12.70
N ALA A 386 1.35 33.98 12.29
CA ALA A 386 1.50 35.16 13.15
C ALA A 386 0.32 35.36 14.13
N ILE A 387 -0.77 34.60 14.01
CA ILE A 387 -1.94 34.74 14.88
C ILE A 387 -1.80 33.84 16.11
N GLU A 388 -1.52 34.46 17.26
CA GLU A 388 -1.37 33.74 18.54
C GLU A 388 -2.71 33.29 19.14
N ASP A 389 -3.78 34.09 18.97
CA ASP A 389 -5.10 33.73 19.48
C ASP A 389 -5.75 32.64 18.63
N LYS A 390 -5.95 31.47 19.22
CA LYS A 390 -6.50 30.28 18.54
C LYS A 390 -7.89 30.54 17.94
N THR A 391 -8.72 31.35 18.60
CA THR A 391 -10.08 31.64 18.12
C THR A 391 -10.04 32.53 16.89
N ALA A 392 -9.19 33.56 16.89
CA ALA A 392 -8.93 34.43 15.75
C ALA A 392 -8.33 33.64 14.58
N LEU A 393 -7.37 32.75 14.85
CA LEU A 393 -6.77 31.87 13.84
C LEU A 393 -7.84 30.99 13.18
N HIS A 394 -8.60 30.25 13.98
CA HIS A 394 -9.67 29.38 13.45
C HIS A 394 -10.74 30.17 12.68
N THR A 395 -11.05 31.40 13.15
CA THR A 395 -12.01 32.28 12.45
C THR A 395 -11.49 32.65 11.08
N LYS A 396 -10.24 33.14 10.97
CA LYS A 396 -9.61 33.46 9.68
C LYS A 396 -9.50 32.23 8.79
N MET A 397 -9.08 31.08 9.34
CA MET A 397 -9.00 29.83 8.58
C MET A 397 -10.34 29.38 8.01
N GLY A 398 -11.43 29.48 8.80
CA GLY A 398 -12.78 29.12 8.33
C GLY A 398 -13.38 30.12 7.34
N ASP A 399 -13.01 31.39 7.43
CA ASP A 399 -13.50 32.45 6.55
C ASP A 399 -12.78 32.50 5.20
N GLU A 400 -11.48 32.24 5.19
CA GLU A 400 -10.63 32.24 3.99
C GLU A 400 -10.44 30.85 3.38
N GLY A 401 -11.17 29.85 3.88
CA GLY A 401 -11.26 28.52 3.29
C GLY A 401 -10.08 27.59 3.57
N TRP A 402 -9.21 27.91 4.53
CA TRP A 402 -8.04 27.09 4.90
C TRP A 402 -8.41 25.81 5.65
N THR A 403 -9.56 25.76 6.33
CA THR A 403 -10.00 24.57 7.06
C THR A 403 -10.29 23.39 6.13
N VAL A 404 -10.88 23.66 4.96
CA VAL A 404 -11.25 22.66 3.94
C VAL A 404 -10.95 23.21 2.54
N PRO A 405 -9.67 23.30 2.14
CA PRO A 405 -9.26 24.03 0.94
C PRO A 405 -9.95 23.56 -0.35
N HIS A 406 -10.29 22.28 -0.43
CA HIS A 406 -10.93 21.64 -1.58
C HIS A 406 -12.40 21.98 -1.77
N PHE A 407 -13.08 22.55 -0.77
CA PHE A 407 -14.46 22.99 -0.95
C PHE A 407 -14.53 24.16 -1.94
N PRO A 408 -15.64 24.27 -2.70
CA PRO A 408 -15.84 25.40 -3.59
C PRO A 408 -15.88 26.71 -2.80
N GLN A 409 -15.50 27.80 -3.46
CA GLN A 409 -15.75 29.15 -2.92
C GLN A 409 -17.27 29.37 -2.74
N PRO A 410 -17.70 30.12 -1.71
CA PRO A 410 -16.86 30.82 -0.74
C PRO A 410 -16.48 29.97 0.49
N TRP A 411 -16.82 28.67 0.53
CA TRP A 411 -16.66 27.82 1.71
C TRP A 411 -15.23 27.30 1.89
N GLY A 412 -14.58 26.93 0.78
CA GLY A 412 -13.16 26.62 0.71
C GLY A 412 -12.46 27.56 -0.25
N ARG A 413 -11.36 27.08 -0.83
CA ARG A 413 -10.54 27.83 -1.80
C ARG A 413 -10.75 27.36 -3.24
N GLY A 414 -11.49 26.28 -3.44
CA GLY A 414 -11.56 25.58 -4.73
C GLY A 414 -10.24 24.91 -5.10
N ALA A 415 -9.42 24.56 -4.10
CA ALA A 415 -8.06 24.08 -4.32
C ALA A 415 -8.08 22.74 -5.05
N GLY A 416 -7.38 22.67 -6.19
CA GLY A 416 -7.10 21.41 -6.87
C GLY A 416 -6.18 20.51 -6.03
N PRO A 417 -5.99 19.23 -6.40
CA PRO A 417 -5.26 18.28 -5.56
C PRO A 417 -3.81 18.69 -5.24
N VAL A 418 -3.08 19.27 -6.21
CA VAL A 418 -1.71 19.81 -5.98
C VAL A 418 -1.72 20.93 -4.95
N GLU A 419 -2.63 21.91 -5.11
CA GLU A 419 -2.74 23.04 -4.18
C GLU A 419 -3.12 22.57 -2.76
N GLN A 420 -3.99 21.57 -2.62
CA GLN A 420 -4.31 20.99 -1.31
C GLN A 420 -3.08 20.38 -0.61
N ILE A 421 -2.24 19.67 -1.37
CA ILE A 421 -1.01 19.06 -0.83
C ILE A 421 -0.02 20.15 -0.40
N LEU A 422 0.18 21.17 -1.23
CA LEU A 422 1.03 22.31 -0.89
C LEU A 422 0.53 23.04 0.37
N ILE A 423 -0.77 23.30 0.46
CA ILE A 423 -1.39 23.90 1.66
C ILE A 423 -1.12 23.02 2.88
N GLN A 424 -1.32 21.70 2.78
CA GLN A 424 -1.09 20.79 3.90
C GLN A 424 0.39 20.78 4.35
N GLN A 425 1.33 20.73 3.40
CA GLN A 425 2.77 20.71 3.69
C GLN A 425 3.22 22.03 4.34
N GLU A 426 2.80 23.17 3.80
CA GLU A 426 3.20 24.48 4.32
C GLU A 426 2.52 24.79 5.67
N LEU A 427 1.26 24.37 5.89
CA LEU A 427 0.61 24.47 7.21
C LEU A 427 1.38 23.66 8.25
N LYS A 428 1.79 22.43 7.90
CA LYS A 428 2.60 21.56 8.76
C LYS A 428 3.96 22.19 9.07
N ALA A 429 4.66 22.72 8.05
CA ALA A 429 5.96 23.38 8.20
C ALA A 429 5.89 24.62 9.10
N ALA A 430 4.81 25.41 8.98
CA ALA A 430 4.57 26.59 9.79
C ALA A 430 4.00 26.29 11.19
N GLY A 431 3.71 25.01 11.51
CA GLY A 431 3.09 24.62 12.78
C GLY A 431 1.63 25.09 12.94
N VAL A 432 0.99 25.52 11.85
CA VAL A 432 -0.41 26.00 11.84
C VAL A 432 -1.36 24.82 11.78
N ARG A 433 -2.33 24.76 12.69
CA ARG A 433 -3.33 23.69 12.74
C ARG A 433 -4.73 24.25 12.52
N ALA A 434 -5.42 23.69 11.53
CA ALA A 434 -6.84 23.96 11.30
C ALA A 434 -7.71 23.48 12.47
N PRO A 435 -8.91 24.05 12.67
CA PRO A 435 -9.88 23.53 13.64
C PRO A 435 -10.21 22.06 13.34
N ASN A 436 -10.22 21.23 14.38
CA ASN A 436 -10.66 19.85 14.25
C ASN A 436 -12.19 19.81 14.17
N LEU A 437 -12.72 19.43 13.02
CA LEU A 437 -14.17 19.34 12.78
C LEU A 437 -14.80 18.07 13.37
N VAL A 438 -14.01 17.13 13.89
CA VAL A 438 -14.46 15.84 14.46
C VAL A 438 -15.42 15.16 13.46
N ILE A 439 -16.65 14.83 13.87
CA ILE A 439 -17.66 14.17 13.01
C ILE A 439 -18.08 15.09 11.85
N GLY A 440 -18.01 16.42 12.03
CA GLY A 440 -18.29 17.39 10.99
C GLY A 440 -17.40 17.23 9.75
N ALA A 441 -16.18 16.69 9.89
CA ALA A 441 -15.25 16.53 8.77
C ALA A 441 -15.82 15.70 7.61
N TRP A 442 -16.69 14.71 7.89
CA TRP A 442 -17.31 13.86 6.88
C TRP A 442 -18.81 14.07 6.68
N LEU A 443 -19.49 14.74 7.63
CA LEU A 443 -20.90 15.12 7.49
C LEU A 443 -21.10 16.35 6.61
N VAL A 444 -20.26 17.37 6.80
CA VAL A 444 -20.40 18.68 6.16
C VAL A 444 -20.28 18.64 4.62
N PRO A 445 -19.42 17.80 4.00
CA PRO A 445 -19.39 17.70 2.54
C PRO A 445 -20.76 17.36 1.92
N SER A 446 -21.59 16.56 2.61
CA SER A 446 -22.96 16.26 2.15
C SER A 446 -23.85 17.50 2.18
N LEU A 447 -23.66 18.41 3.13
CA LEU A 447 -24.38 19.68 3.16
C LEU A 447 -23.93 20.63 2.05
N VAL A 448 -22.64 20.63 1.71
CA VAL A 448 -22.12 21.38 0.56
C VAL A 448 -22.73 20.88 -0.74
N ALA A 449 -22.84 19.55 -0.90
CA ALA A 449 -23.33 18.93 -2.14
C ALA A 449 -24.86 18.96 -2.29
N TYR A 450 -25.62 18.82 -1.20
CA TYR A 450 -27.07 18.59 -1.23
C TYR A 450 -27.90 19.60 -0.43
N GLY A 451 -27.26 20.48 0.35
CA GLY A 451 -27.95 21.50 1.12
C GLY A 451 -28.47 22.64 0.26
N THR A 452 -29.48 23.35 0.76
CA THR A 452 -29.93 24.62 0.18
C THR A 452 -28.94 25.74 0.52
N GLU A 453 -29.00 26.87 -0.17
CA GLU A 453 -28.12 28.01 0.13
C GLU A 453 -28.34 28.54 1.55
N GLU A 454 -29.58 28.58 2.04
CA GLU A 454 -29.90 29.00 3.40
C GLU A 454 -29.30 28.05 4.44
N GLN A 455 -29.31 26.73 4.17
CA GLN A 455 -28.66 25.75 5.02
C GLN A 455 -27.13 25.95 5.02
N LYS A 456 -26.54 26.16 3.84
CA LYS A 456 -25.10 26.39 3.71
C LYS A 456 -24.67 27.64 4.49
N GLU A 457 -25.36 28.76 4.30
CA GLU A 457 -25.10 30.01 5.01
C GLU A 457 -25.20 29.86 6.53
N ARG A 458 -26.22 29.15 7.01
CA ARG A 458 -26.44 28.96 8.44
C ARG A 458 -25.38 28.07 9.09
N PHE A 459 -24.99 26.98 8.44
CA PHE A 459 -24.26 25.89 9.09
C PHE A 459 -22.78 25.80 8.72
N LEU A 460 -22.37 26.23 7.52
CA LEU A 460 -20.99 26.02 7.08
C LEU A 460 -20.00 26.94 7.82
N ARG A 461 -20.21 28.27 7.88
CA ARG A 461 -19.23 29.16 8.56
C ARG A 461 -18.95 28.78 10.01
N PRO A 462 -19.96 28.62 10.90
CA PRO A 462 -19.68 28.26 12.28
C PRO A 462 -18.91 26.94 12.37
N THR A 463 -19.25 25.97 11.52
CA THR A 463 -18.57 24.68 11.47
C THR A 463 -17.12 24.81 11.03
N LEU A 464 -16.83 25.50 9.92
CA LEU A 464 -15.48 25.66 9.40
C LEU A 464 -14.54 26.47 10.30
N ARG A 465 -15.11 27.27 11.22
CA ARG A 465 -14.39 27.96 12.30
C ARG A 465 -14.19 27.09 13.55
N GLY A 466 -14.71 25.86 13.56
CA GLY A 466 -14.68 24.95 14.72
C GLY A 466 -15.59 25.37 15.88
N GLN A 467 -16.63 26.17 15.61
CA GLN A 467 -17.56 26.72 16.61
C GLN A 467 -18.83 25.88 16.77
N MET A 468 -18.97 24.79 16.01
CA MET A 468 -20.15 23.93 16.01
C MET A 468 -19.71 22.47 15.97
N VAL A 469 -20.22 21.70 16.92
CA VAL A 469 -20.00 20.26 17.05
C VAL A 469 -21.19 19.52 16.47
N TRP A 470 -20.88 18.52 15.66
CA TRP A 470 -21.86 17.68 14.99
C TRP A 470 -21.81 16.25 15.52
N CYS A 471 -22.95 15.56 15.48
CA CYS A 471 -23.03 14.12 15.68
C CYS A 471 -23.73 13.42 14.49
N GLN A 472 -23.49 12.11 14.36
CA GLN A 472 -24.04 11.29 13.27
C GLN A 472 -25.10 10.33 13.81
N LEU A 473 -26.37 10.65 13.56
CA LEU A 473 -27.55 9.92 14.03
C LEU A 473 -27.98 8.86 13.00
N PHE A 474 -27.10 7.89 12.74
CA PHE A 474 -27.30 6.88 11.69
C PHE A 474 -27.72 5.52 12.27
N SER A 475 -26.79 4.87 12.97
CA SER A 475 -26.95 3.50 13.46
C SER A 475 -28.08 3.37 14.49
N GLU A 476 -28.78 2.25 14.42
CA GLU A 476 -29.85 1.86 15.33
C GLU A 476 -29.53 0.50 15.96
N PRO A 477 -30.14 0.14 17.11
CA PRO A 477 -29.94 -1.19 17.70
C PRO A 477 -30.20 -2.36 16.73
N GLY A 478 -31.18 -2.19 15.82
CA GLY A 478 -31.52 -3.17 14.79
C GLY A 478 -30.87 -2.93 13.41
N ALA A 479 -30.14 -1.82 13.21
CA ALA A 479 -29.61 -1.43 11.90
C ALA A 479 -28.24 -0.73 12.03
N GLY A 480 -27.16 -1.51 11.91
CA GLY A 480 -25.77 -1.05 11.85
C GLY A 480 -25.15 -1.28 10.48
N SER A 481 -24.58 -2.46 10.24
CA SER A 481 -24.01 -2.82 8.93
C SER A 481 -25.05 -2.81 7.80
N ASP A 482 -26.28 -3.25 8.08
CA ASP A 482 -27.43 -3.10 7.17
C ASP A 482 -28.18 -1.80 7.46
N LEU A 483 -27.47 -0.68 7.33
CA LEU A 483 -27.98 0.65 7.70
C LEU A 483 -29.28 1.02 6.98
N ALA A 484 -29.49 0.49 5.77
CA ALA A 484 -30.70 0.69 4.98
C ALA A 484 -31.97 0.13 5.64
N SER A 485 -31.84 -0.81 6.58
CA SER A 485 -32.95 -1.42 7.31
C SER A 485 -33.36 -0.64 8.56
N LEU A 486 -32.91 0.63 8.68
CA LEU A 486 -33.30 1.53 9.74
C LEU A 486 -34.84 1.65 9.88
N SER A 487 -35.26 1.84 11.12
CA SER A 487 -36.64 1.78 11.61
C SER A 487 -37.11 3.06 12.29
N MET A 488 -36.22 4.00 12.64
CA MET A 488 -36.60 5.33 13.12
C MET A 488 -37.56 5.97 12.13
N LYS A 489 -38.67 6.54 12.63
CA LYS A 489 -39.73 7.11 11.80
C LYS A 489 -39.64 8.62 11.77
N ALA A 490 -39.98 9.20 10.63
CA ALA A 490 -40.26 10.62 10.48
C ALA A 490 -41.66 10.79 9.90
N GLU A 491 -42.59 11.28 10.71
CA GLU A 491 -44.00 11.48 10.34
C GLU A 491 -44.23 12.92 9.90
N ARG A 492 -44.93 13.10 8.78
CA ARG A 492 -45.26 14.42 8.25
C ARG A 492 -46.26 15.13 9.18
N VAL A 493 -45.96 16.36 9.55
CA VAL A 493 -46.86 17.25 10.30
C VAL A 493 -46.92 18.63 9.64
N GLU A 494 -47.73 19.53 10.17
CA GLU A 494 -47.76 20.92 9.69
C GLU A 494 -46.38 21.58 9.89
N GLY A 495 -45.83 22.16 8.82
CA GLY A 495 -44.54 22.87 8.83
C GLY A 495 -43.28 22.01 8.92
N GLY A 496 -43.40 20.67 8.99
CA GLY A 496 -42.23 19.81 9.11
C GLY A 496 -42.55 18.34 9.41
N TRP A 497 -41.77 17.78 10.33
CA TRP A 497 -41.74 16.35 10.65
C TRP A 497 -41.65 16.12 12.15
N LYS A 498 -42.20 15.00 12.63
CA LYS A 498 -41.92 14.46 13.96
C LYS A 498 -41.07 13.21 13.85
N LEU A 499 -39.90 13.23 14.46
CA LEU A 499 -38.98 12.10 14.48
C LEU A 499 -39.16 11.30 15.77
N THR A 500 -39.38 10.00 15.63
CA THR A 500 -39.50 9.07 16.76
C THR A 500 -38.68 7.80 16.54
N GLY A 501 -37.81 7.49 17.49
CA GLY A 501 -36.99 6.28 17.48
C GLY A 501 -35.74 6.39 18.34
N GLN A 502 -34.82 5.44 18.15
CA GLN A 502 -33.56 5.37 18.89
C GLN A 502 -32.39 5.27 17.92
N LYS A 503 -31.36 6.07 18.17
CA LYS A 503 -30.02 5.93 17.59
C LYS A 503 -29.05 5.46 18.66
N ILE A 504 -27.99 4.77 18.24
CA ILE A 504 -26.97 4.22 19.14
C ILE A 504 -25.59 4.30 18.48
N TRP A 505 -24.54 4.25 19.30
CA TRP A 505 -23.15 4.45 18.90
C TRP A 505 -22.87 5.87 18.38
N THR A 506 -23.67 6.85 18.81
CA THR A 506 -23.55 8.24 18.32
C THR A 506 -22.42 8.95 19.04
N SER A 507 -21.26 9.08 18.39
CA SER A 507 -20.11 9.80 18.93
C SER A 507 -20.46 11.25 19.27
N VAL A 508 -19.93 11.75 20.39
CA VAL A 508 -20.00 13.14 20.86
C VAL A 508 -21.41 13.75 20.97
N ALA A 509 -22.48 12.96 20.94
CA ALA A 509 -23.86 13.48 20.97
C ALA A 509 -24.19 14.34 22.19
N HIS A 510 -23.59 14.05 23.36
CA HIS A 510 -23.84 14.78 24.60
C HIS A 510 -23.25 16.21 24.62
N VAL A 511 -22.37 16.53 23.67
CA VAL A 511 -21.80 17.88 23.48
C VAL A 511 -22.12 18.47 22.10
N ALA A 512 -22.79 17.74 21.22
CA ALA A 512 -23.11 18.22 19.89
C ALA A 512 -24.25 19.26 19.92
N GLU A 513 -24.13 20.33 19.14
CA GLU A 513 -25.25 21.25 18.91
C GLU A 513 -26.24 20.70 17.89
N TRP A 514 -25.76 19.99 16.87
CA TRP A 514 -26.58 19.49 15.77
C TRP A 514 -26.24 18.04 15.38
N GLY A 515 -27.24 17.32 14.90
CA GLY A 515 -27.10 15.94 14.40
C GLY A 515 -27.55 15.80 12.95
N PHE A 516 -26.75 15.09 12.13
CA PHE A 516 -27.20 14.62 10.82
C PHE A 516 -27.93 13.28 11.03
N CYS A 517 -29.24 13.25 10.84
CA CYS A 517 -30.12 12.11 11.14
C CYS A 517 -30.72 11.53 9.86
N ILE A 518 -30.82 10.20 9.81
CA ILE A 518 -31.58 9.47 8.78
C ILE A 518 -32.77 8.75 9.41
N ALA A 519 -33.94 8.93 8.79
CA ALA A 519 -35.19 8.34 9.26
C ALA A 519 -36.06 7.88 8.08
N ARG A 520 -36.89 6.87 8.35
CA ARG A 520 -37.89 6.32 7.43
C ARG A 520 -39.06 7.29 7.33
N THR A 521 -39.27 7.83 6.14
CA THR A 521 -40.41 8.69 5.79
C THR A 521 -41.46 7.96 4.97
N ASP A 522 -41.09 6.86 4.31
CA ASP A 522 -42.02 5.96 3.60
C ASP A 522 -41.70 4.50 3.97
N PRO A 523 -42.50 3.84 4.82
CA PRO A 523 -42.28 2.47 5.25
C PRO A 523 -42.65 1.41 4.20
N ASP A 524 -43.42 1.78 3.17
CA ASP A 524 -43.88 0.86 2.13
C ASP A 524 -42.94 0.85 0.90
N ALA A 525 -42.04 1.83 0.81
CA ALA A 525 -41.01 1.89 -0.22
C ALA A 525 -39.91 0.82 -0.04
N PRO A 526 -39.25 0.38 -1.13
CA PRO A 526 -38.07 -0.50 -1.06
C PRO A 526 -37.00 0.06 -0.11
N LYS A 527 -36.22 -0.76 0.60
CA LYS A 527 -35.33 -0.32 1.70
C LYS A 527 -34.49 0.95 1.49
N HIS A 528 -33.97 1.17 0.28
CA HIS A 528 -33.12 2.33 -0.06
C HIS A 528 -33.92 3.57 -0.50
N GLU A 529 -35.21 3.37 -0.78
CA GLU A 529 -36.20 4.36 -1.15
C GLU A 529 -37.06 4.61 0.11
N GLY A 530 -37.46 5.85 0.38
CA GLY A 530 -38.24 6.15 1.60
C GLY A 530 -37.43 6.50 2.85
N ILE A 531 -36.12 6.75 2.71
CA ILE A 531 -35.29 7.33 3.77
C ILE A 531 -35.14 8.83 3.48
N THR A 532 -35.26 9.69 4.48
CA THR A 532 -34.98 11.13 4.39
C THR A 532 -33.85 11.53 5.33
N TYR A 533 -33.11 12.56 4.94
CA TYR A 533 -31.94 13.07 5.63
C TYR A 533 -32.27 14.41 6.31
N PHE A 534 -32.06 14.51 7.62
CA PHE A 534 -32.47 15.64 8.47
C PHE A 534 -31.31 16.25 9.26
N LEU A 535 -31.40 17.56 9.52
CA LEU A 535 -30.60 18.26 10.53
C LEU A 535 -31.43 18.41 11.81
N VAL A 536 -30.98 17.80 12.90
CA VAL A 536 -31.69 17.77 14.19
C VAL A 536 -30.96 18.67 15.19
N ASP A 537 -31.68 19.57 15.83
CA ASP A 537 -31.16 20.35 16.97
C ASP A 537 -31.08 19.41 18.18
N MET A 538 -29.87 19.18 18.69
CA MET A 538 -29.64 18.22 19.78
C MET A 538 -30.15 18.73 21.14
N LYS A 539 -30.57 19.99 21.22
CA LYS A 539 -31.18 20.61 22.40
C LYS A 539 -32.70 20.76 22.25
N ALA A 540 -33.29 20.26 21.16
CA ALA A 540 -34.73 20.29 20.97
C ALA A 540 -35.46 19.46 22.03
N GLU A 541 -36.68 19.88 22.35
CA GLU A 541 -37.57 19.10 23.21
C GLU A 541 -37.82 17.71 22.59
N GLY A 542 -37.73 16.66 23.43
CA GLY A 542 -37.88 15.27 23.01
C GLY A 542 -36.55 14.56 22.63
N VAL A 543 -35.42 15.26 22.63
CA VAL A 543 -34.08 14.65 22.50
C VAL A 543 -33.56 14.24 23.88
N ASP A 544 -33.30 12.95 24.09
CA ASP A 544 -32.66 12.40 25.29
C ASP A 544 -31.36 11.68 24.92
N VAL A 545 -30.23 12.22 25.39
CA VAL A 545 -28.89 11.68 25.12
C VAL A 545 -28.37 10.97 26.36
N ARG A 546 -28.03 9.68 26.20
CA ARG A 546 -27.49 8.84 27.27
C ARG A 546 -26.08 8.37 26.92
N PRO A 547 -25.03 8.84 27.61
CA PRO A 547 -23.67 8.38 27.39
C PRO A 547 -23.53 6.87 27.66
N LEU A 548 -22.82 6.17 26.79
CA LEU A 548 -22.49 4.76 26.93
C LEU A 548 -21.03 4.64 27.33
N ARG A 549 -20.77 3.98 28.45
CA ARG A 549 -19.40 3.76 28.92
C ARG A 549 -18.72 2.65 28.12
N GLU A 550 -17.66 2.97 27.39
CA GLU A 550 -16.93 1.98 26.57
C GLU A 550 -15.78 1.27 27.30
N LEU A 551 -15.06 0.41 26.57
CA LEU A 551 -13.99 -0.44 27.07
C LEU A 551 -12.84 0.34 27.75
N THR A 552 -12.55 1.58 27.33
CA THR A 552 -11.55 2.46 27.97
C THR A 552 -12.03 3.04 29.30
N GLY A 553 -13.32 2.91 29.61
CA GLY A 553 -13.95 3.53 30.76
C GLY A 553 -14.45 4.95 30.54
N ASP A 554 -14.20 5.58 29.38
CA ASP A 554 -14.83 6.86 29.02
C ASP A 554 -16.24 6.65 28.44
N ALA A 555 -16.87 7.72 27.95
CA ALA A 555 -18.19 7.68 27.31
C ALA A 555 -18.20 8.49 26.00
N LEU A 556 -17.46 8.02 25.00
CA LEU A 556 -17.26 8.70 23.72
C LEU A 556 -18.50 8.64 22.81
N PHE A 557 -19.36 7.65 22.99
CA PHE A 557 -20.59 7.48 22.21
C PHE A 557 -21.82 7.32 23.11
N ASN A 558 -23.00 7.54 22.50
CA ASN A 558 -24.24 7.74 23.23
C ASN A 558 -25.39 6.97 22.56
N GLU A 559 -26.37 6.59 23.36
CA GLU A 559 -27.74 6.38 22.88
C GLU A 559 -28.42 7.73 22.75
N VAL A 560 -29.22 7.89 21.71
CA VAL A 560 -30.01 9.11 21.48
C VAL A 560 -31.43 8.69 21.19
N PHE A 561 -32.35 9.04 22.09
CA PHE A 561 -33.78 8.83 21.91
C PHE A 561 -34.39 10.12 21.36
N LEU A 562 -35.17 9.99 20.29
CA LEU A 562 -35.99 11.07 19.76
C LEU A 562 -37.44 10.65 20.01
N ASP A 563 -38.16 11.42 20.82
CA ASP A 563 -39.57 11.20 21.11
C ASP A 563 -40.41 12.36 20.56
N GLY A 564 -40.93 12.19 19.35
CA GLY A 564 -41.77 13.18 18.70
C GLY A 564 -41.06 14.52 18.40
N VAL A 565 -39.74 14.49 18.21
CA VAL A 565 -38.90 15.69 18.00
C VAL A 565 -39.34 16.40 16.72
N PHE A 566 -39.74 17.66 16.84
CA PHE A 566 -40.15 18.45 15.67
C PHE A 566 -38.95 18.94 14.87
N VAL A 567 -38.95 18.68 13.57
CA VAL A 567 -37.93 19.11 12.61
C VAL A 567 -38.61 19.86 11.46
N PRO A 568 -38.35 21.16 11.27
CA PRO A 568 -38.99 21.95 10.22
C PRO A 568 -38.51 21.55 8.81
N ASP A 569 -39.32 21.88 7.79
CA ASP A 569 -39.04 21.51 6.39
C ASP A 569 -37.68 22.00 5.88
N ASP A 570 -37.22 23.16 6.35
CA ASP A 570 -35.93 23.75 5.99
C ASP A 570 -34.71 23.04 6.61
N ARG A 571 -34.93 21.94 7.34
CA ARG A 571 -33.88 21.05 7.88
C ARG A 571 -33.79 19.71 7.16
N VAL A 572 -34.57 19.50 6.11
CA VAL A 572 -34.39 18.36 5.20
C VAL A 572 -33.23 18.66 4.25
N VAL A 573 -32.23 17.77 4.18
CA VAL A 573 -31.09 17.89 3.27
C VAL A 573 -31.34 17.03 2.03
N GLY A 574 -31.29 17.64 0.84
CA GLY A 574 -31.72 16.99 -0.39
C GLY A 574 -33.24 16.87 -0.50
N LYS A 575 -33.70 15.78 -1.13
CA LYS A 575 -35.14 15.53 -1.35
C LYS A 575 -35.68 14.47 -0.38
N VAL A 576 -36.94 14.63 0.02
CA VAL A 576 -37.70 13.62 0.78
C VAL A 576 -37.66 12.28 0.03
N ASN A 577 -37.50 11.19 0.78
CA ASN A 577 -37.35 9.80 0.29
C ASN A 577 -36.09 9.49 -0.53
N GLU A 578 -35.25 10.49 -0.86
CA GLU A 578 -33.97 10.32 -1.57
C GLU A 578 -32.75 10.42 -0.62
N GLY A 579 -32.98 10.38 0.70
CA GLY A 579 -31.95 10.56 1.73
C GLY A 579 -30.81 9.53 1.65
N TRP A 580 -31.08 8.31 1.16
CA TRP A 580 -30.02 7.30 0.98
C TRP A 580 -28.92 7.75 0.01
N LYS A 581 -29.25 8.58 -1.00
CA LYS A 581 -28.25 9.17 -1.90
C LYS A 581 -27.27 10.05 -1.12
N VAL A 582 -27.78 10.88 -0.22
CA VAL A 582 -27.00 11.76 0.66
C VAL A 582 -26.20 10.92 1.66
N THR A 583 -26.80 9.90 2.27
CA THR A 583 -26.13 8.95 3.17
C THR A 583 -24.91 8.30 2.53
N ARG A 584 -25.01 7.82 1.28
CA ARG A 584 -23.87 7.23 0.57
C ARG A 584 -22.74 8.23 0.35
N ASN A 585 -23.05 9.50 0.11
CA ASN A 585 -22.03 10.55 0.01
C ASN A 585 -21.30 10.70 1.35
N THR A 586 -22.04 10.85 2.46
CA THR A 586 -21.49 10.91 3.82
C THR A 586 -20.57 9.71 4.11
N LEU A 587 -21.03 8.48 3.86
CA LEU A 587 -20.27 7.24 4.13
C LEU A 587 -19.03 7.07 3.22
N SER A 588 -19.01 7.71 2.05
CA SER A 588 -17.81 7.75 1.21
C SER A 588 -16.78 8.73 1.78
N ASN A 589 -17.21 9.93 2.20
CA ASN A 589 -16.34 10.91 2.84
C ASN A 589 -15.78 10.39 4.17
N GLU A 590 -16.62 9.73 4.99
CA GLU A 590 -16.20 9.09 6.25
C GLU A 590 -15.06 8.09 6.00
N ARG A 591 -15.17 7.26 4.96
CA ARG A 591 -14.11 6.31 4.60
C ARG A 591 -12.79 7.00 4.27
N VAL A 592 -12.83 8.09 3.52
CA VAL A 592 -11.63 8.88 3.20
C VAL A 592 -11.04 9.48 4.47
N SER A 593 -11.84 10.18 5.28
CA SER A 593 -11.39 10.81 6.54
C SER A 593 -10.81 9.79 7.54
N LEU A 594 -11.39 8.60 7.63
CA LEU A 594 -10.88 7.54 8.51
C LEU A 594 -9.61 6.88 7.95
N SER A 595 -9.43 6.85 6.63
CA SER A 595 -8.23 6.30 5.99
C SER A 595 -6.99 7.19 6.13
N THR A 596 -7.17 8.50 6.36
CA THR A 596 -6.08 9.47 6.53
C THR A 596 -5.52 9.54 7.96
N GLY A 597 -6.01 8.69 8.87
CA GLY A 597 -5.47 8.56 10.23
C GLY A 597 -5.91 9.70 11.17
N GLY A 598 -6.98 9.48 11.94
CA GLY A 598 -7.55 10.48 12.86
C GLY A 598 -6.75 10.75 14.14
N GLY A 599 -5.46 10.41 14.21
CA GLY A 599 -4.58 10.69 15.36
C GLY A 599 -4.96 10.01 16.69
N LEU A 600 -5.92 9.08 16.69
CA LEU A 600 -6.44 8.41 17.90
C LEU A 600 -5.83 7.02 18.15
N GLY A 601 -4.88 6.57 17.31
CA GLY A 601 -4.22 5.26 17.41
C GLY A 601 -2.70 5.38 17.55
N MET A 602 -2.01 4.26 17.72
CA MET A 602 -0.54 4.23 17.73
C MET A 602 0.00 3.90 16.34
N GLY A 603 0.64 4.89 15.70
CA GLY A 603 1.31 4.72 14.42
C GLY A 603 2.81 4.51 14.57
N VAL A 604 3.54 4.63 13.45
CA VAL A 604 5.01 4.58 13.44
C VAL A 604 5.64 5.64 14.38
N PRO A 605 5.18 6.90 14.43
CA PRO A 605 5.76 7.88 15.35
C PRO A 605 5.66 7.46 16.83
N GLU A 606 4.52 6.92 17.25
CA GLU A 606 4.31 6.42 18.61
C GLU A 606 5.17 5.18 18.89
N LEU A 607 5.31 4.28 17.92
CA LEU A 607 6.19 3.10 18.02
C LEU A 607 7.66 3.51 18.20
N LEU A 608 8.15 4.44 17.38
CA LEU A 608 9.53 4.95 17.47
C LEU A 608 9.77 5.63 18.81
N LYS A 609 8.84 6.48 19.25
CA LYS A 609 8.91 7.13 20.57
C LYS A 609 8.92 6.12 21.72
N PHE A 610 8.19 5.00 21.59
CA PHE A 610 8.15 3.96 22.61
C PHE A 610 9.52 3.28 22.79
N PHE A 611 10.21 3.01 21.67
CA PHE A 611 11.53 2.36 21.62
C PHE A 611 12.71 3.35 21.52
N GLU A 612 12.46 4.65 21.69
CA GLU A 612 13.51 5.67 21.66
C GLU A 612 14.56 5.40 22.75
N GLY A 613 15.82 5.27 22.33
CA GLY A 613 16.94 4.94 23.22
C GLY A 613 16.94 3.51 23.78
N ALA A 614 16.05 2.63 23.32
CA ALA A 614 16.02 1.23 23.74
C ALA A 614 17.00 0.38 22.91
N GLU A 615 17.75 -0.51 23.58
CA GLU A 615 18.47 -1.58 22.89
C GLU A 615 17.49 -2.72 22.58
N LEU A 616 17.28 -2.98 21.29
CA LEU A 616 16.42 -4.08 20.84
C LEU A 616 17.22 -5.38 20.78
N ASP A 617 16.70 -6.43 21.41
CA ASP A 617 17.19 -7.78 21.14
C ASP A 617 16.87 -8.20 19.69
N PRO A 618 17.51 -9.27 19.16
CA PRO A 618 17.30 -9.68 17.77
C PRO A 618 15.85 -10.01 17.39
N VAL A 619 15.04 -10.51 18.33
CA VAL A 619 13.63 -10.82 18.07
C VAL A 619 12.82 -9.53 18.02
N ALA A 620 13.07 -8.61 18.97
CA ALA A 620 12.44 -7.30 19.00
C ALA A 620 12.77 -6.46 17.76
N ALA A 621 14.03 -6.49 17.31
CA ALA A 621 14.46 -5.79 16.10
C ALA A 621 13.70 -6.26 14.85
N VAL A 622 13.42 -7.57 14.73
CA VAL A 622 12.62 -8.12 13.62
C VAL A 622 11.17 -7.64 13.71
N GLU A 623 10.52 -7.74 14.87
CA GLU A 623 9.09 -7.39 14.99
C GLU A 623 8.85 -5.87 14.87
N VAL A 624 9.69 -5.04 15.49
CA VAL A 624 9.66 -3.58 15.33
C VAL A 624 9.90 -3.21 13.85
N GLY A 625 10.87 -3.85 13.20
CA GLY A 625 11.18 -3.63 11.79
C GLY A 625 10.01 -3.95 10.86
N LYS A 626 9.31 -5.07 11.10
CA LYS A 626 8.10 -5.44 10.34
C LYS A 626 6.98 -4.43 10.53
N LEU A 627 6.72 -3.97 11.75
CA LEU A 627 5.69 -2.95 12.02
C LEU A 627 6.03 -1.64 11.31
N ILE A 628 7.30 -1.21 11.35
CA ILE A 628 7.73 0.01 10.65
C ILE A 628 7.59 -0.14 9.13
N ALA A 629 7.98 -1.29 8.57
CA ALA A 629 7.81 -1.58 7.14
C ALA A 629 6.33 -1.60 6.73
N GLN A 630 5.45 -2.15 7.56
CA GLN A 630 4.00 -2.12 7.35
C GLN A 630 3.47 -0.68 7.36
N GLY A 631 3.84 0.12 8.35
CA GLY A 631 3.49 1.54 8.43
C GLY A 631 3.95 2.33 7.21
N GLN A 632 5.22 2.15 6.80
CA GLN A 632 5.75 2.77 5.57
C GLN A 632 4.96 2.35 4.33
N SER A 633 4.61 1.06 4.19
CA SER A 633 3.81 0.58 3.05
C SER A 633 2.42 1.23 2.98
N ILE A 634 1.81 1.55 4.13
CA ILE A 634 0.50 2.22 4.22
C ILE A 634 0.62 3.68 3.77
N ASP A 635 1.67 4.36 4.19
CA ASP A 635 1.97 5.73 3.75
C ASP A 635 2.18 5.77 2.23
N LEU A 636 2.98 4.83 1.69
CA LEU A 636 3.24 4.69 0.25
C LEU A 636 1.98 4.40 -0.55
N LEU A 637 1.07 3.56 -0.05
CA LEU A 637 -0.23 3.34 -0.68
C LEU A 637 -1.08 4.61 -0.74
N GLY A 638 -1.01 5.43 0.32
CA GLY A 638 -1.61 6.77 0.35
C GLY A 638 -1.06 7.65 -0.78
N LEU A 639 0.26 7.77 -0.87
CA LEU A 639 0.93 8.57 -1.91
C LEU A 639 0.58 8.09 -3.33
N ARG A 640 0.62 6.77 -3.57
CA ARG A 640 0.29 6.17 -4.87
C ARG A 640 -1.16 6.43 -5.29
N THR A 641 -2.08 6.42 -4.33
CA THR A 641 -3.49 6.78 -4.57
C THR A 641 -3.62 8.25 -4.96
N THR A 642 -2.94 9.14 -4.25
CA THR A 642 -2.90 10.58 -4.57
C THR A 642 -2.31 10.85 -5.95
N LEU A 643 -1.20 10.19 -6.31
CA LEU A 643 -0.57 10.30 -7.62
C LEU A 643 -1.50 9.87 -8.76
N LYS A 644 -2.27 8.79 -8.59
CA LYS A 644 -3.26 8.39 -9.61
C LYS A 644 -4.43 9.37 -9.73
N GLN A 645 -4.87 9.97 -8.62
CA GLN A 645 -5.92 11.00 -8.65
C GLN A 645 -5.46 12.25 -9.41
N LEU A 646 -4.19 12.62 -9.29
CA LEU A 646 -3.59 13.70 -10.07
C LEU A 646 -3.62 13.42 -11.58
N ASN A 647 -3.51 12.16 -11.98
CA ASN A 647 -3.62 11.71 -13.36
C ASN A 647 -5.09 11.46 -13.81
N GLY A 648 -6.08 12.03 -13.10
CA GLY A 648 -7.49 11.99 -13.49
C GLY A 648 -8.25 10.70 -13.15
N VAL A 649 -7.66 9.79 -12.38
CA VAL A 649 -8.34 8.56 -11.94
C VAL A 649 -9.21 8.85 -10.72
N GLU A 650 -10.52 8.60 -10.83
CA GLU A 650 -11.44 8.81 -9.70
C GLU A 650 -11.11 7.87 -8.51
N PRO A 651 -11.24 8.36 -7.25
CA PRO A 651 -11.06 7.52 -6.07
C PRO A 651 -12.07 6.36 -6.05
N GLY A 652 -11.58 5.12 -5.99
CA GLY A 652 -12.40 3.92 -5.93
C GLY A 652 -12.40 3.25 -4.56
N ALA A 653 -12.43 1.92 -4.55
CA ALA A 653 -12.41 1.11 -3.33
C ALA A 653 -11.00 0.97 -2.71
N GLU A 654 -9.98 1.63 -3.25
CA GLU A 654 -8.61 1.71 -2.72
C GLU A 654 -8.58 2.30 -1.30
N ALA A 655 -9.48 3.25 -0.99
CA ALA A 655 -9.63 3.78 0.35
C ALA A 655 -10.00 2.70 1.39
N SER A 656 -10.73 1.64 0.98
CA SER A 656 -11.05 0.50 1.84
C SER A 656 -9.81 -0.36 2.14
N VAL A 657 -8.89 -0.51 1.17
CA VAL A 657 -7.60 -1.19 1.37
C VAL A 657 -6.77 -0.44 2.41
N ARG A 658 -6.59 0.87 2.21
CA ARG A 658 -5.81 1.72 3.14
C ARG A 658 -6.43 1.74 4.54
N LYS A 659 -7.76 1.87 4.65
CA LYS A 659 -8.46 1.83 5.93
C LYS A 659 -8.16 0.51 6.67
N LEU A 660 -8.38 -0.63 6.01
CA LEU A 660 -8.22 -1.94 6.65
C LEU A 660 -6.78 -2.15 7.16
N LEU A 661 -5.78 -1.81 6.33
CA LEU A 661 -4.39 -1.88 6.74
C LEU A 661 -4.08 -0.94 7.90
N GLY A 662 -4.53 0.32 7.83
CA GLY A 662 -4.29 1.32 8.87
C GLY A 662 -4.86 0.94 10.22
N VAL A 663 -6.11 0.46 10.28
CA VAL A 663 -6.74 0.10 11.56
C VAL A 663 -6.13 -1.16 12.17
N GLN A 664 -5.76 -2.15 11.35
CA GLN A 664 -5.07 -3.35 11.82
C GLN A 664 -3.67 -2.99 12.34
N PHE A 665 -2.93 -2.18 11.59
CA PHE A 665 -1.61 -1.70 11.98
C PHE A 665 -1.63 -0.97 13.33
N ASN A 666 -2.60 -0.09 13.57
CA ASN A 666 -2.74 0.58 14.87
C ASN A 666 -2.98 -0.40 16.03
N GLN A 667 -3.74 -1.48 15.80
CA GLN A 667 -3.93 -2.54 16.80
C GLN A 667 -2.63 -3.32 17.03
N ASP A 668 -1.93 -3.71 15.96
CA ASP A 668 -0.70 -4.49 16.04
C ASP A 668 0.40 -3.72 16.79
N VAL A 669 0.55 -2.42 16.54
CA VAL A 669 1.48 -1.54 17.27
C VAL A 669 1.06 -1.40 18.73
N ALA A 670 -0.23 -1.20 19.01
CA ALA A 670 -0.73 -1.09 20.38
C ALA A 670 -0.50 -2.38 21.18
N ASP A 671 -0.84 -3.52 20.61
CA ASP A 671 -0.65 -4.84 21.21
C ASP A 671 0.84 -5.13 21.45
N TYR A 672 1.71 -4.82 20.48
CA TYR A 672 3.14 -5.05 20.60
C TYR A 672 3.80 -4.17 21.67
N CYS A 673 3.51 -2.86 21.68
CA CYS A 673 4.01 -1.97 22.73
C CYS A 673 3.44 -2.35 24.10
N TRP A 674 2.18 -2.80 24.18
CA TRP A 674 1.61 -3.30 25.44
C TRP A 674 2.38 -4.51 25.95
N ALA A 675 2.59 -5.52 25.10
CA ALA A 675 3.32 -6.73 25.45
C ALA A 675 4.78 -6.45 25.84
N SER A 676 5.42 -5.49 25.17
CA SER A 676 6.82 -5.10 25.40
C SER A 676 7.07 -4.46 26.78
N GLN A 677 6.02 -4.06 27.51
CA GLN A 677 6.15 -3.53 28.87
C GLN A 677 6.29 -4.62 29.95
N GLY A 678 6.08 -5.90 29.62
CA GLY A 678 6.11 -7.00 30.58
C GLY A 678 5.09 -6.79 31.71
N ALA A 679 5.51 -7.02 32.97
CA ALA A 679 4.62 -6.91 34.13
C ALA A 679 4.04 -5.49 34.33
N THR A 680 4.75 -4.45 33.86
CA THR A 680 4.28 -3.05 33.92
C THR A 680 3.00 -2.85 33.11
N ALA A 681 2.74 -3.67 32.08
CA ALA A 681 1.51 -3.65 31.30
C ALA A 681 0.25 -3.96 32.14
N GLY A 682 0.42 -4.48 33.36
CA GLY A 682 -0.65 -4.71 34.34
C GLY A 682 -1.14 -3.46 35.08
N THR A 683 -0.56 -2.28 34.80
CA THR A 683 -1.00 -1.00 35.39
C THR A 683 -1.57 -0.06 34.33
N GLU A 684 -2.41 0.89 34.77
CA GLU A 684 -3.00 1.93 33.92
C GLU A 684 -2.77 3.29 34.60
N VAL A 685 -1.51 3.68 34.81
CA VAL A 685 -1.20 4.96 35.46
C VAL A 685 -1.47 6.10 34.48
N PRO A 686 -2.40 7.03 34.79
CA PRO A 686 -2.78 8.09 33.84
C PRO A 686 -1.57 8.92 33.41
N MET A 687 -1.49 9.22 32.11
CA MET A 687 -0.41 10.00 31.46
C MET A 687 0.99 9.37 31.51
N ASP A 688 1.18 8.26 32.21
CA ASP A 688 2.39 7.45 32.12
C ASP A 688 2.30 6.50 30.90
N ARG A 689 3.44 5.91 30.52
CA ARG A 689 3.55 4.96 29.41
C ARG A 689 2.54 3.81 29.55
N SER A 690 2.40 3.27 30.76
CA SER A 690 1.45 2.18 31.06
C SER A 690 0.01 2.55 30.71
N GLY A 691 -0.48 3.71 31.19
CA GLY A 691 -1.83 4.20 30.89
C GLY A 691 -2.04 4.63 29.44
N ILE A 692 -1.06 5.29 28.82
CA ILE A 692 -1.14 5.70 27.40
C ILE A 692 -1.29 4.48 26.49
N VAL A 693 -0.43 3.48 26.67
CA VAL A 693 -0.43 2.26 25.84
C VAL A 693 -1.66 1.40 26.15
N ALA A 694 -2.05 1.24 27.41
CA ALA A 694 -3.27 0.51 27.78
C ALA A 694 -4.52 1.15 27.15
N ARG A 695 -4.65 2.48 27.22
CA ARG A 695 -5.75 3.21 26.58
C ARG A 695 -5.76 3.00 25.08
N ALA A 696 -4.61 3.09 24.41
CA ALA A 696 -4.52 2.86 22.97
C ALA A 696 -4.87 1.42 22.58
N MET A 697 -4.40 0.43 23.34
CA MET A 697 -4.73 -0.99 23.16
C MET A 697 -6.25 -1.22 23.26
N LEU A 698 -6.90 -0.69 24.30
CA LEU A 698 -8.34 -0.82 24.49
C LEU A 698 -9.14 -0.08 23.41
N PHE A 699 -8.78 1.17 23.11
CA PHE A 699 -9.50 2.00 22.14
C PHE A 699 -9.37 1.47 20.70
N SER A 700 -8.20 0.96 20.33
CA SER A 700 -7.91 0.47 18.96
C SER A 700 -8.89 -0.62 18.51
N ARG A 701 -9.51 -1.37 19.42
CA ARG A 701 -10.53 -2.40 19.13
C ARG A 701 -11.78 -1.84 18.46
N ALA A 702 -12.13 -0.59 18.71
CA ALA A 702 -13.26 0.06 18.05
C ALA A 702 -12.97 0.33 16.55
N MET A 703 -11.70 0.51 16.16
CA MET A 703 -11.31 0.96 14.83
C MET A 703 -11.64 -0.03 13.71
N THR A 704 -11.71 -1.32 14.03
CA THR A 704 -12.12 -2.39 13.10
C THR A 704 -13.63 -2.55 13.00
N ILE A 705 -14.41 -1.76 13.75
CA ILE A 705 -15.87 -1.85 13.84
C ILE A 705 -16.53 -0.62 13.19
N TYR A 706 -16.13 0.59 13.60
CA TYR A 706 -16.76 1.82 13.09
C TYR A 706 -16.31 2.17 11.66
N GLY A 707 -17.09 3.02 10.97
CA GLY A 707 -16.87 3.36 9.57
C GLY A 707 -16.94 2.15 8.61
N GLY A 708 -17.65 1.10 9.01
CA GLY A 708 -17.79 -0.19 8.33
C GLY A 708 -16.78 -1.24 8.81
N THR A 709 -17.29 -2.38 9.29
CA THR A 709 -16.46 -3.45 9.87
C THR A 709 -15.43 -4.02 8.89
N THR A 710 -14.40 -4.68 9.40
CA THR A 710 -13.40 -5.40 8.60
C THR A 710 -14.05 -6.29 7.54
N GLU A 711 -15.09 -7.04 7.88
CA GLU A 711 -15.80 -7.95 6.97
C GLU A 711 -16.52 -7.19 5.85
N VAL A 712 -17.12 -6.04 6.18
CA VAL A 712 -17.76 -5.17 5.16
C VAL A 712 -16.70 -4.59 4.22
N GLN A 713 -15.55 -4.15 4.74
CA GLN A 713 -14.45 -3.66 3.88
C GLN A 713 -13.91 -4.78 2.98
N LEU A 714 -13.75 -5.99 3.49
CA LEU A 714 -13.31 -7.15 2.69
C LEU A 714 -14.34 -7.53 1.63
N ASN A 715 -15.64 -7.42 1.94
CA ASN A 715 -16.70 -7.59 0.94
C ASN A 715 -16.61 -6.52 -0.16
N ILE A 716 -16.44 -5.25 0.21
CA ILE A 716 -16.29 -4.14 -0.75
C ILE A 716 -15.08 -4.38 -1.66
N ILE A 717 -13.93 -4.78 -1.11
CA ILE A 717 -12.71 -5.06 -1.88
C ILE A 717 -12.96 -6.24 -2.84
N GLY A 718 -13.52 -7.35 -2.34
CA GLY A 718 -13.84 -8.51 -3.16
C GLY A 718 -14.82 -8.17 -4.30
N GLU A 719 -15.86 -7.40 -4.04
CA GLU A 719 -16.91 -7.11 -5.01
C GLU A 719 -16.54 -5.99 -5.98
N ARG A 720 -15.87 -4.93 -5.52
CA ARG A 720 -15.58 -3.74 -6.33
C ARG A 720 -14.24 -3.81 -7.03
N LEU A 721 -13.21 -4.40 -6.41
CA LEU A 721 -11.87 -4.47 -7.00
C LEU A 721 -11.60 -5.81 -7.68
N LEU A 722 -12.15 -6.90 -7.16
CA LEU A 722 -11.98 -8.23 -7.76
C LEU A 722 -13.20 -8.69 -8.57
N GLY A 723 -14.33 -7.97 -8.52
CA GLY A 723 -15.55 -8.33 -9.24
C GLY A 723 -16.22 -9.62 -8.74
N LEU A 724 -15.95 -10.03 -7.50
CA LEU A 724 -16.57 -11.22 -6.91
C LEU A 724 -18.08 -11.00 -6.70
N PRO A 725 -18.89 -12.06 -6.79
CA PRO A 725 -20.32 -11.96 -6.63
C PRO A 725 -20.72 -11.53 -5.21
N ARG A 726 -21.79 -10.74 -5.11
CA ARG A 726 -22.36 -10.29 -3.83
C ARG A 726 -22.88 -11.46 -3.00
N ASP A 727 -22.97 -11.26 -1.69
CA ASP A 727 -23.65 -12.21 -0.80
C ASP A 727 -25.11 -12.39 -1.26
N PRO A 728 -25.70 -13.59 -1.14
CA PRO A 728 -27.10 -13.81 -1.54
C PRO A 728 -28.03 -12.95 -0.69
N GLU A 729 -29.16 -12.56 -1.27
CA GLU A 729 -30.22 -11.92 -0.49
C GLU A 729 -30.81 -12.94 0.50
N PRO A 730 -30.99 -12.59 1.78
CA PRO A 730 -31.63 -13.47 2.75
C PRO A 730 -32.99 -13.93 2.23
N GLY A 731 -33.18 -15.25 2.12
CA GLY A 731 -34.46 -15.85 1.71
C GLY A 731 -34.67 -16.03 0.19
N LYS A 732 -33.64 -15.83 -0.64
CA LYS A 732 -33.65 -16.17 -2.07
C LYS A 732 -32.67 -17.27 -2.42
#